data_AF-A0A7S4QRM4-F1
#
_entry.id   AF-A0A7S4QRM4-F1
#
_cell.length_a   1.000
_cell.length_b   1.000
_cell.length_c   1.000
_cell.angle_alpha   90.00
_cell.angle_beta   90.00
_cell.angle_gamma   90.00
#
_symmetry.space_group_name_H-M   'P 1'
#
loop_
_entity.id
_entity.type
_entity.pdbx_description
1 polymer ?
#
loop_
_entity_poly.entity_id
_entity_poly.type
_entity_poly.pdbx_seq_one_letter_code
_entity_poly.pdbx_strand_id
1 'polypeptide(L)'
;MSELTARFNQRSNYDPTTMTRVAVQGGDEFGDLHGGGLRDVRERGRGQRIFIIVISLCALAGIGLGISLGLTKASVKDIVAPQDLSSTCSPGAVSTKRGYSTCESVCAQAECCRLPESHRKSCAESQADACEVFTTFCAILAFDHDGDGKVEIQEKVTVVAADPEIDVKCQWDRIASVDGYKACRDACKPGNCCLDEIETCRVTNPEMCAGYESCEILHVQQFVSVPPAVQSIPSVCSPESLESKEGYTMCKNACDPGECCMEPIEACKVENPEMCSGYEQCDILHHSTPKSHPASVKSQVDTKCNTNALISDDGAKQCRDVCEPSACCFGDDDVPSCVGQSGDWCSQFAACGILDHIDDNDGIDSHAEAQVAIQEACVDTSPDGLIHCSNVCAPAHCCFDNSENCFDMGFDQLRCSHYDACGILYHNDKNPCTSVNPNPIAKDTTQEHLMQVAKQVEDACETAFDDVPDEQQSCLNICEDNLCCFSDNPDVNCLEEHGEMCIVYAACNNLLIGKHKPDVEAPKPLPNNNDHVEKSADFFEDLATKCDEGNIGHVSGLTECFEMCKSHLCCFAHHMDENCYDDHPRECDDYMHCNTLIDPCDPPEDNPAIQQPATRTPPVVAHPSGPTQEEVYAACALNVVNESEEEFEKCHAMCSDHLCCYAPSGVKSNCMDTRGEDDCFKYNACSNLMEDFDNNPYEMPKSQPPDTDSIAVLCSDDFIQSNGEGDCEMMCVEKECCYLHEAGNCQVTDPEWCKNIELCLNVYDIKNEVKTDKLVMGCQAEWTTDCISICEERKCCLTRGIGSCAITVRFF
;
A
#
# COMPACT_ATOMS: atom_id res chain seq x y z
N MET A 1 -68.61 -12.47 -62.14
CA MET A 1 -69.61 -11.82 -61.27
C MET A 1 -69.24 -12.18 -59.84
N SER A 2 -68.75 -11.32 -58.95
CA SER A 2 -68.51 -9.86 -58.92
C SER A 2 -67.65 -9.68 -57.65
N GLU A 3 -66.41 -9.16 -57.70
CA GLU A 3 -66.04 -7.74 -57.63
C GLU A 3 -66.11 -7.12 -56.21
N LEU A 4 -64.95 -6.66 -55.69
CA LEU A 4 -64.71 -5.34 -55.07
C LEU A 4 -63.23 -5.26 -54.56
N THR A 5 -62.25 -4.76 -55.34
CA THR A 5 -61.79 -3.34 -55.54
C THR A 5 -60.67 -2.93 -54.55
N ALA A 6 -59.39 -2.98 -54.95
CA ALA A 6 -58.48 -1.87 -55.39
C ALA A 6 -57.64 -1.25 -54.24
N ARG A 7 -56.34 -0.90 -54.35
CA ARG A 7 -55.53 -0.43 -55.50
C ARG A 7 -54.07 -0.96 -55.51
N PHE A 8 -53.72 -1.44 -56.69
CA PHE A 8 -52.44 -1.62 -57.42
C PHE A 8 -51.59 -0.32 -57.52
N ASN A 9 -50.28 -0.26 -57.86
CA ASN A 9 -49.21 -1.24 -58.17
C ASN A 9 -47.85 -0.50 -58.42
N GLN A 10 -46.75 -1.27 -58.33
CA GLN A 10 -45.59 -1.34 -59.26
C GLN A 10 -44.35 -0.40 -59.23
N ARG A 11 -43.20 -1.11 -59.19
CA ARG A 11 -41.96 -1.02 -60.01
C ARG A 11 -41.04 0.18 -59.79
N SER A 12 -39.72 0.14 -60.00
CA SER A 12 -38.65 -0.85 -60.26
C SER A 12 -37.45 0.01 -60.71
N ASN A 13 -36.21 -0.36 -60.36
CA ASN A 13 -34.91 -0.03 -60.99
C ASN A 13 -34.77 1.22 -61.88
N TYR A 14 -33.80 2.11 -61.59
CA TYR A 14 -32.56 2.33 -62.39
C TYR A 14 -31.78 3.58 -61.91
N ASP A 15 -30.45 3.45 -61.95
CA ASP A 15 -29.36 4.40 -62.27
C ASP A 15 -29.68 5.91 -62.46
N PRO A 16 -28.74 6.82 -62.10
CA PRO A 16 -28.14 7.60 -63.20
C PRO A 16 -26.68 8.07 -63.00
N THR A 17 -25.94 8.06 -64.12
CA THR A 17 -24.81 8.96 -64.41
C THR A 17 -25.19 10.21 -65.25
N THR A 18 -24.50 11.33 -64.95
CA THR A 18 -23.99 12.42 -65.83
C THR A 18 -24.78 13.72 -66.18
N MET A 19 -24.01 14.83 -66.07
CA MET A 19 -24.05 16.16 -66.74
C MET A 19 -25.16 17.16 -66.32
N THR A 20 -24.92 18.47 -66.09
CA THR A 20 -24.29 19.47 -66.99
C THR A 20 -24.07 20.84 -66.29
N ARG A 21 -23.01 21.55 -66.74
CA ARG A 21 -22.63 23.00 -66.69
C ARG A 21 -23.69 24.06 -66.32
N VAL A 22 -23.25 25.19 -65.73
CA VAL A 22 -23.31 26.57 -66.29
C VAL A 22 -22.29 27.49 -65.57
N ALA A 23 -21.62 28.35 -66.35
CA ALA A 23 -20.71 29.43 -65.93
C ALA A 23 -21.42 30.80 -65.94
N VAL A 24 -21.03 31.76 -65.08
CA VAL A 24 -21.19 33.23 -65.29
C VAL A 24 -20.06 34.01 -64.57
N GLN A 25 -19.70 35.14 -65.18
CA GLN A 25 -18.54 36.03 -65.07
C GLN A 25 -18.52 37.07 -63.92
N GLY A 26 -17.34 37.68 -63.73
CA GLY A 26 -17.11 39.11 -63.42
C GLY A 26 -16.72 39.39 -61.96
N GLY A 27 -15.75 40.25 -61.61
CA GLY A 27 -14.89 41.22 -62.30
C GLY A 27 -14.28 42.19 -61.26
N ASP A 28 -13.17 42.85 -61.63
CA ASP A 28 -12.61 44.11 -61.07
C ASP A 28 -11.94 44.02 -59.66
N GLU A 29 -10.87 44.74 -59.28
CA GLU A 29 -10.11 45.86 -59.85
C GLU A 29 -8.77 46.07 -59.08
N PHE A 30 -7.93 46.94 -59.64
CA PHE A 30 -6.58 47.43 -59.32
C PHE A 30 -6.20 47.90 -57.89
N GLY A 31 -4.89 47.91 -57.59
CA GLY A 31 -4.28 48.99 -56.79
C GLY A 31 -2.90 48.74 -56.14
N ASP A 32 -1.83 49.22 -56.78
CA ASP A 32 -0.46 49.42 -56.24
C ASP A 32 -0.39 50.30 -54.98
N LEU A 33 0.66 50.16 -54.15
CA LEU A 33 1.45 51.30 -53.62
C LEU A 33 2.76 50.91 -52.88
N HIS A 34 3.83 51.54 -53.36
CA HIS A 34 5.21 51.77 -52.86
C HIS A 34 5.53 51.67 -51.34
N GLY A 35 6.66 51.02 -51.01
CA GLY A 35 8.01 51.65 -50.94
C GLY A 35 8.44 52.39 -49.65
N GLY A 36 9.59 51.97 -49.10
CA GLY A 36 10.47 52.75 -48.18
C GLY A 36 11.04 51.86 -47.06
N GLY A 37 12.31 51.87 -46.67
CA GLY A 37 13.49 52.62 -47.04
C GLY A 37 14.60 52.28 -46.02
N LEU A 38 15.68 51.64 -46.47
CA LEU A 38 16.90 51.36 -45.69
C LEU A 38 17.68 52.67 -45.48
N ARG A 39 18.16 52.91 -44.26
CA ARG A 39 19.25 53.85 -43.97
C ARG A 39 20.37 53.20 -43.18
N ASP A 40 21.48 53.17 -43.88
CA ASP A 40 22.90 53.02 -43.55
C ASP A 40 23.38 54.01 -42.47
N VAL A 41 24.18 53.56 -41.49
CA VAL A 41 25.28 54.33 -40.89
C VAL A 41 26.44 53.41 -40.52
N ARG A 42 27.56 53.65 -41.21
CA ARG A 42 28.88 53.02 -41.06
C ARG A 42 29.85 54.01 -40.38
N GLU A 43 30.83 53.44 -39.67
CA GLU A 43 32.20 53.91 -39.38
C GLU A 43 32.58 54.77 -38.15
N ARG A 44 33.57 54.20 -37.43
CA ARG A 44 34.89 54.73 -36.95
C ARG A 44 35.04 54.45 -35.46
N GLY A 45 36.13 53.88 -34.92
CA GLY A 45 37.47 53.65 -35.45
C GLY A 45 38.51 54.02 -34.37
N ARG A 46 39.25 53.00 -33.90
CA ARG A 46 40.60 53.05 -33.28
C ARG A 46 40.80 53.84 -31.97
N GLY A 47 41.09 53.10 -30.89
CA GLY A 47 41.64 53.67 -29.64
C GLY A 47 41.99 52.66 -28.54
N GLN A 48 42.32 51.41 -28.87
CA GLN A 48 42.81 50.39 -27.92
C GLN A 48 44.33 50.50 -27.79
N ARG A 49 44.85 50.62 -26.55
CA ARG A 49 46.01 49.83 -26.02
C ARG A 49 46.62 50.30 -24.68
N ILE A 50 46.08 51.31 -23.99
CA ILE A 50 46.69 51.75 -22.69
C ILE A 50 45.78 51.56 -21.46
N PHE A 51 44.49 51.25 -21.62
CA PHE A 51 43.54 51.20 -20.50
C PHE A 51 43.40 49.85 -19.77
N ILE A 52 43.92 48.75 -20.32
CA ILE A 52 43.67 47.39 -19.78
C ILE A 52 44.62 47.01 -18.61
N ILE A 53 45.76 47.69 -18.46
CA ILE A 53 46.74 47.38 -17.41
C ILE A 53 46.37 48.04 -16.06
N VAL A 54 45.60 49.15 -16.07
CA VAL A 54 45.24 49.86 -14.83
C VAL A 54 43.99 49.28 -14.16
N ILE A 55 43.05 48.70 -14.92
CA ILE A 55 41.83 48.10 -14.35
C ILE A 55 42.12 46.75 -13.68
N SER A 56 43.11 45.99 -14.18
CA SER A 56 43.48 44.68 -13.62
C SER A 56 44.15 44.78 -12.23
N LEU A 57 44.78 45.92 -11.91
CA LEU A 57 45.39 46.16 -10.60
C LEU A 57 44.40 46.66 -9.54
N CYS A 58 43.26 47.25 -9.94
CA CYS A 58 42.19 47.61 -9.01
C CYS A 58 41.28 46.42 -8.66
N ALA A 59 41.14 45.45 -9.55
CA ALA A 59 40.31 44.25 -9.31
C ALA A 59 40.90 43.34 -8.21
N LEU A 60 42.23 43.26 -8.07
CA LEU A 60 42.87 42.40 -7.06
C LEU A 60 42.92 43.02 -5.64
N ALA A 61 42.73 44.34 -5.51
CA ALA A 61 42.65 45.00 -4.20
C ALA A 61 41.22 45.08 -3.62
N GLY A 62 40.19 44.86 -4.46
CA GLY A 62 38.78 44.86 -4.04
C GLY A 62 38.28 43.55 -3.44
N ILE A 63 39.00 42.44 -3.65
CA ILE A 63 38.55 41.09 -3.23
C ILE A 63 38.91 40.81 -1.75
N GLY A 64 39.79 41.60 -1.13
CA GLY A 64 40.24 41.40 0.26
C GLY A 64 39.35 41.98 1.37
N LEU A 65 38.27 42.70 1.04
CA LEU A 65 37.40 43.38 2.02
C LEU A 65 35.90 43.13 1.80
N GLY A 66 35.53 42.11 1.02
CA GLY A 66 34.14 41.80 0.65
C GLY A 66 33.62 40.43 1.12
N ILE A 67 34.22 39.80 2.13
CA ILE A 67 33.80 38.47 2.63
C ILE A 67 33.10 38.55 4.01
N SER A 68 32.91 39.73 4.62
CA SER A 68 32.37 39.81 5.99
C SER A 68 30.94 40.35 6.16
N LEU A 69 30.21 40.72 5.10
CA LEU A 69 28.82 41.16 5.21
C LEU A 69 28.03 40.80 3.94
N GLY A 70 27.24 39.72 3.99
CA GLY A 70 26.40 39.36 2.85
C GLY A 70 25.69 38.01 2.87
N LEU A 71 25.36 37.44 4.04
CA LEU A 71 24.31 36.43 4.15
C LEU A 71 23.09 37.10 4.77
N THR A 72 22.39 37.94 4.02
CA THR A 72 21.02 38.31 4.38
C THR A 72 20.17 37.08 4.10
N LYS A 73 19.73 36.39 5.17
CA LYS A 73 18.67 35.37 5.09
C LYS A 73 17.56 35.94 4.19
N ALA A 74 17.19 35.20 3.14
CA ALA A 74 16.04 35.56 2.32
C ALA A 74 14.84 35.66 3.26
N SER A 75 14.28 36.86 3.41
CA SER A 75 13.12 37.09 4.26
C SER A 75 11.95 36.35 3.62
N VAL A 76 11.44 35.33 4.31
CA VAL A 76 10.15 34.73 3.96
C VAL A 76 9.12 35.85 4.03
N LYS A 77 8.25 35.94 3.01
CA LYS A 77 7.20 36.94 2.97
C LYS A 77 6.21 36.66 4.10
N ASP A 78 5.88 37.66 4.90
CA ASP A 78 4.87 37.53 5.96
C ASP A 78 3.53 37.09 5.34
N ILE A 79 2.99 35.98 5.83
CA ILE A 79 1.67 35.45 5.51
C ILE A 79 0.68 35.99 6.54
N VAL A 80 -0.48 36.45 6.08
CA VAL A 80 -1.55 36.96 6.94
C VAL A 80 -2.81 36.18 6.61
N ALA A 81 -3.33 35.44 7.59
CA ALA A 81 -4.57 34.69 7.44
C ALA A 81 -5.74 35.65 7.14
N PRO A 82 -6.50 35.44 6.05
CA PRO A 82 -7.70 36.22 5.79
C PRO A 82 -8.74 36.07 6.90
N GLN A 83 -9.43 37.14 7.26
CA GLN A 83 -10.44 37.12 8.33
C GLN A 83 -11.65 36.23 7.99
N ASP A 84 -11.85 35.91 6.72
CA ASP A 84 -12.93 35.08 6.20
C ASP A 84 -12.52 33.62 5.99
N LEU A 85 -11.29 33.23 6.32
CA LEU A 85 -10.76 31.87 6.09
C LEU A 85 -11.69 30.78 6.65
N SER A 86 -12.27 30.98 7.83
CA SER A 86 -13.20 30.03 8.45
C SER A 86 -14.51 29.85 7.66
N SER A 87 -14.96 30.89 6.96
CA SER A 87 -16.18 30.83 6.13
C SER A 87 -15.87 30.31 4.74
N THR A 88 -14.73 30.71 4.17
CA THR A 88 -14.24 30.31 2.85
C THR A 88 -13.91 28.83 2.81
N CYS A 89 -13.33 28.28 3.88
CA CYS A 89 -12.97 26.87 4.03
C CYS A 89 -13.92 26.08 4.95
N SER A 90 -15.13 26.58 5.17
CA SER A 90 -16.13 25.80 5.92
C SER A 90 -16.55 24.55 5.13
N PRO A 91 -16.94 23.44 5.79
CA PRO A 91 -17.46 22.25 5.11
C PRO A 91 -18.56 22.55 4.08
N GLY A 92 -19.46 23.48 4.41
CA GLY A 92 -20.51 23.92 3.50
C GLY A 92 -19.98 24.70 2.29
N ALA A 93 -18.92 25.49 2.44
CA ALA A 93 -18.30 26.21 1.33
C ALA A 93 -17.57 25.25 0.38
N VAL A 94 -16.72 24.37 0.91
CA VAL A 94 -15.91 23.44 0.11
C VAL A 94 -16.73 22.34 -0.57
N SER A 95 -17.97 22.08 -0.12
CA SER A 95 -18.90 21.16 -0.79
C SER A 95 -19.28 21.57 -2.22
N THR A 96 -18.97 22.81 -2.62
CA THR A 96 -19.16 23.28 -4.00
C THR A 96 -17.81 23.39 -4.70
N LYS A 97 -17.71 22.99 -5.98
CA LYS A 97 -16.49 23.13 -6.79
C LYS A 97 -15.87 24.53 -6.71
N ARG A 98 -16.72 25.57 -6.68
CA ARG A 98 -16.29 26.96 -6.54
C ARG A 98 -15.70 27.26 -5.16
N GLY A 99 -16.35 26.78 -4.08
CA GLY A 99 -15.87 27.02 -2.73
C GLY A 99 -14.61 26.21 -2.38
N TYR A 100 -14.47 24.99 -2.92
CA TYR A 100 -13.23 24.21 -2.85
C TYR A 100 -12.07 24.99 -3.47
N SER A 101 -12.18 25.38 -4.74
CA SER A 101 -11.14 26.15 -5.44
C SER A 101 -10.84 27.50 -4.76
N THR A 102 -11.87 28.14 -4.17
CA THR A 102 -11.64 29.37 -3.40
C THR A 102 -10.86 29.09 -2.12
N CYS A 103 -11.21 28.05 -1.36
CA CYS A 103 -10.48 27.63 -0.17
C CYS A 103 -9.03 27.26 -0.50
N GLU A 104 -8.83 26.44 -1.54
CA GLU A 104 -7.52 26.03 -2.04
C GLU A 104 -6.63 27.23 -2.39
N SER A 105 -7.15 28.19 -3.17
CA SER A 105 -6.39 29.39 -3.54
C SER A 105 -5.94 30.25 -2.35
N VAL A 106 -6.74 30.24 -1.27
CA VAL A 106 -6.41 30.97 -0.04
C VAL A 106 -5.39 30.17 0.79
N CYS A 107 -5.55 28.85 0.89
CA CYS A 107 -4.69 27.96 1.64
C CYS A 107 -3.31 27.76 1.01
N ALA A 108 -3.18 27.89 -0.32
CA ALA A 108 -1.90 27.81 -1.04
C ALA A 108 -0.88 28.87 -0.56
N GLN A 109 -1.34 29.99 -0.02
CA GLN A 109 -0.45 31.02 0.55
C GLN A 109 0.30 30.54 1.81
N ALA A 110 -0.17 29.46 2.44
CA ALA A 110 0.36 28.90 3.67
C ALA A 110 1.04 27.53 3.49
N GLU A 111 1.47 27.17 2.27
CA GLU A 111 2.23 25.93 2.03
C GLU A 111 3.46 25.81 2.93
N CYS A 112 4.12 26.94 3.26
CA CYS A 112 5.25 26.95 4.16
C CYS A 112 4.92 26.50 5.60
N CYS A 113 3.65 26.50 6.01
CA CYS A 113 3.21 26.03 7.32
C CYS A 113 3.10 24.50 7.41
N ARG A 114 3.02 23.80 6.27
CA ARG A 114 2.96 22.33 6.21
C ARG A 114 4.34 21.67 6.19
N LEU A 115 5.40 22.45 6.01
CA LEU A 115 6.77 21.95 5.96
C LEU A 115 7.33 21.79 7.38
N PRO A 116 8.06 20.69 7.69
CA PRO A 116 8.72 20.51 8.98
C PRO A 116 9.56 21.73 9.38
N GLU A 117 9.64 22.05 10.67
CA GLU A 117 10.37 23.23 11.17
C GLU A 117 11.84 23.28 10.72
N SER A 118 12.46 22.10 10.54
CA SER A 118 13.82 21.95 10.04
C SER A 118 13.99 22.31 8.56
N HIS A 119 12.89 22.38 7.80
CA HIS A 119 12.94 22.63 6.38
C HIS A 119 13.18 24.13 6.09
N ARG A 120 14.17 24.44 5.23
CA ARG A 120 14.61 25.82 4.92
C ARG A 120 13.53 26.76 4.36
N LYS A 121 12.41 26.23 3.87
CA LYS A 121 11.26 26.99 3.37
C LYS A 121 10.09 27.01 4.35
N SER A 122 10.22 26.35 5.50
CA SER A 122 9.18 26.35 6.53
C SER A 122 9.05 27.75 7.11
N CYS A 123 7.81 28.17 7.31
CA CYS A 123 7.48 29.36 8.06
C CYS A 123 6.88 29.02 9.43
N ALA A 124 6.77 27.72 9.78
CA ALA A 124 6.10 27.23 10.97
C ALA A 124 6.61 27.90 12.25
N GLU A 125 7.93 28.01 12.44
CA GLU A 125 8.50 28.67 13.62
C GLU A 125 8.39 30.21 13.53
N SER A 126 8.70 30.79 12.35
CA SER A 126 8.75 32.24 12.18
C SER A 126 7.38 32.94 12.16
N GLN A 127 6.31 32.18 11.88
CA GLN A 127 4.95 32.68 11.68
C GLN A 127 3.91 31.74 12.32
N ALA A 128 4.22 31.21 13.51
CA ALA A 128 3.39 30.23 14.23
C ALA A 128 1.91 30.63 14.34
N ASP A 129 1.63 31.89 14.71
CA ASP A 129 0.26 32.41 14.87
C ASP A 129 -0.55 32.35 13.56
N ALA A 130 0.09 32.62 12.41
CA ALA A 130 -0.58 32.54 11.12
C ALA A 130 -0.76 31.07 10.70
N CYS A 131 0.26 30.25 10.93
CA CYS A 131 0.23 28.84 10.61
C CYS A 131 -0.85 28.07 11.38
N GLU A 132 -1.09 28.39 12.66
CA GLU A 132 -2.16 27.78 13.46
C GLU A 132 -3.56 28.02 12.86
N VAL A 133 -3.80 29.22 12.33
CA VAL A 133 -5.08 29.56 11.70
C VAL A 133 -5.24 28.81 10.37
N PHE A 134 -4.18 28.74 9.57
CA PHE A 134 -4.20 28.01 8.30
C PHE A 134 -4.31 26.50 8.51
N THR A 135 -3.59 25.89 9.45
CA THR A 135 -3.72 24.45 9.73
C THR A 135 -5.13 24.11 10.19
N THR A 136 -5.73 24.94 11.05
CA THR A 136 -7.10 24.72 11.54
C THR A 136 -8.15 24.71 10.42
N PHE A 137 -8.11 25.69 9.50
CA PHE A 137 -9.16 25.85 8.49
C PHE A 137 -8.85 25.21 7.14
N CYS A 138 -7.57 25.01 6.80
CA CYS A 138 -7.13 24.37 5.55
C CYS A 138 -6.88 22.87 5.68
N ALA A 139 -7.01 22.29 6.88
CA ALA A 139 -6.97 20.84 7.06
C ALA A 139 -8.06 20.12 6.27
N ILE A 140 -9.18 20.79 5.96
CA ILE A 140 -10.24 20.23 5.13
C ILE A 140 -9.80 19.90 3.69
N LEU A 141 -8.68 20.48 3.24
CA LEU A 141 -8.06 20.18 1.94
C LEU A 141 -6.93 19.13 2.04
N ALA A 142 -6.59 18.66 3.25
CA ALA A 142 -5.51 17.71 3.49
C ALA A 142 -6.01 16.25 3.60
N PHE A 143 -7.30 16.03 3.37
CA PHE A 143 -7.82 14.69 3.09
C PHE A 143 -7.46 14.38 1.65
N ASP A 144 -6.59 13.39 1.43
CA ASP A 144 -6.12 13.00 0.11
C ASP A 144 -7.29 12.76 -0.84
N HIS A 145 -7.36 13.60 -1.88
CA HIS A 145 -8.00 13.22 -3.12
C HIS A 145 -6.96 12.42 -3.89
N ASP A 146 -7.15 11.10 -4.00
CA ASP A 146 -6.48 10.30 -5.03
C ASP A 146 -6.62 11.05 -6.36
N GLY A 147 -5.52 11.20 -7.10
CA GLY A 147 -5.32 12.21 -8.14
C GLY A 147 -6.12 12.04 -9.44
N ASP A 148 -7.42 11.78 -9.37
CA ASP A 148 -8.28 11.53 -10.52
C ASP A 148 -9.19 12.71 -10.93
N GLY A 149 -9.25 13.79 -10.14
CA GLY A 149 -9.95 15.04 -10.50
C GLY A 149 -11.45 14.87 -10.82
N LYS A 150 -12.03 13.68 -10.61
CA LYS A 150 -13.46 13.46 -10.73
C LYS A 150 -14.08 13.77 -9.38
N VAL A 151 -14.66 14.96 -9.29
CA VAL A 151 -15.76 15.18 -8.34
C VAL A 151 -16.96 14.37 -8.86
N GLU A 152 -16.88 13.04 -8.70
CA GLU A 152 -18.10 12.28 -8.49
C GLU A 152 -18.60 12.78 -7.13
N ILE A 153 -19.76 13.45 -7.15
CA ILE A 153 -20.42 13.82 -5.91
C ILE A 153 -20.71 12.48 -5.26
N GLN A 154 -19.83 12.03 -4.35
CA GLN A 154 -20.07 10.83 -3.54
C GLN A 154 -21.50 10.98 -3.07
N GLU A 155 -22.32 10.00 -3.46
CA GLU A 155 -23.69 9.90 -3.04
C GLU A 155 -23.65 10.08 -1.52
N LYS A 156 -24.14 11.24 -1.07
CA LYS A 156 -24.01 11.74 0.30
C LYS A 156 -24.14 10.54 1.23
N VAL A 157 -23.04 10.12 1.86
CA VAL A 157 -23.05 8.97 2.78
C VAL A 157 -23.98 9.35 3.92
N THR A 158 -25.24 8.98 3.77
CA THR A 158 -26.28 9.25 4.76
C THR A 158 -26.25 8.10 5.74
N VAL A 159 -25.55 8.31 6.85
CA VAL A 159 -25.67 7.43 8.01
C VAL A 159 -27.12 7.49 8.47
N VAL A 160 -27.74 6.32 8.63
CA VAL A 160 -29.12 6.22 9.17
C VAL A 160 -29.05 6.36 10.69
N ALA A 161 -30.08 6.94 11.30
CA ALA A 161 -30.13 7.06 12.76
C ALA A 161 -30.05 5.67 13.39
N ALA A 162 -29.22 5.53 14.44
CA ALA A 162 -29.04 4.27 15.14
C ALA A 162 -30.37 3.72 15.67
N ASP A 163 -30.46 2.40 15.76
CA ASP A 163 -31.60 1.71 16.38
C ASP A 163 -31.78 2.26 17.82
N PRO A 164 -32.98 2.70 18.23
CA PRO A 164 -33.19 3.22 19.58
C PRO A 164 -32.92 2.19 20.70
N GLU A 165 -32.82 0.91 20.36
CA GLU A 165 -32.43 -0.18 21.29
C GLU A 165 -30.97 -0.62 21.12
N ILE A 166 -30.13 0.10 20.36
CA ILE A 166 -28.73 -0.29 20.12
C ILE A 166 -27.94 -0.43 21.43
N ASP A 167 -28.15 0.49 22.38
CA ASP A 167 -27.55 0.45 23.72
C ASP A 167 -28.01 -0.75 24.56
N VAL A 168 -29.17 -1.33 24.25
CA VAL A 168 -29.70 -2.52 24.94
C VAL A 168 -29.22 -3.79 24.24
N LYS A 169 -29.16 -3.79 22.92
CA LYS A 169 -28.68 -4.92 22.11
C LYS A 169 -27.18 -5.15 22.27
N CYS A 170 -26.41 -4.07 22.41
CA CYS A 170 -24.95 -4.07 22.50
C CYS A 170 -24.43 -3.99 23.95
N GLN A 171 -25.20 -4.41 24.95
CA GLN A 171 -24.68 -4.57 26.32
C GLN A 171 -23.82 -5.82 26.43
N TRP A 172 -22.75 -5.76 27.21
CA TRP A 172 -21.83 -6.88 27.48
C TRP A 172 -22.54 -8.19 27.84
N ASP A 173 -23.56 -8.14 28.68
CA ASP A 173 -24.31 -9.33 29.11
C ASP A 173 -25.21 -9.92 28.00
N ARG A 174 -25.57 -9.12 27.00
CA ARG A 174 -26.36 -9.55 25.84
C ARG A 174 -25.49 -10.15 24.77
N ILE A 175 -24.37 -9.50 24.44
CA ILE A 175 -23.45 -9.99 23.40
C ILE A 175 -22.72 -11.28 23.79
N ALA A 176 -22.71 -11.64 25.08
CA ALA A 176 -22.20 -12.92 25.56
C ALA A 176 -22.94 -14.16 24.99
N SER A 177 -24.09 -13.96 24.33
CA SER A 177 -24.80 -15.02 23.62
C SER A 177 -24.70 -14.81 22.10
N VAL A 178 -24.64 -15.89 21.32
CA VAL A 178 -24.60 -15.84 19.85
C VAL A 178 -25.74 -14.98 19.29
N ASP A 179 -26.96 -15.14 19.82
CA ASP A 179 -28.13 -14.35 19.41
C ASP A 179 -27.98 -12.86 19.74
N GLY A 180 -27.41 -12.53 20.89
CA GLY A 180 -27.21 -11.14 21.30
C GLY A 180 -26.06 -10.46 20.55
N TYR A 181 -24.97 -11.18 20.25
CA TYR A 181 -23.90 -10.70 19.38
C TYR A 181 -24.45 -10.38 17.98
N LYS A 182 -25.18 -11.32 17.38
CA LYS A 182 -25.83 -11.12 16.07
C LYS A 182 -26.80 -9.94 16.10
N ALA A 183 -27.63 -9.82 17.13
CA ALA A 183 -28.56 -8.71 17.28
C ALA A 183 -27.85 -7.35 17.42
N CYS A 184 -26.71 -7.29 18.11
CA CYS A 184 -25.87 -6.09 18.19
C CYS A 184 -25.25 -5.78 16.82
N ARG A 185 -24.57 -6.74 16.19
CA ARG A 185 -23.96 -6.60 14.86
C ARG A 185 -24.95 -6.11 13.82
N ASP A 186 -26.13 -6.71 13.75
CA ASP A 186 -27.17 -6.33 12.79
C ASP A 186 -27.71 -4.91 13.06
N ALA A 187 -27.76 -4.47 14.32
CA ALA A 187 -28.13 -3.10 14.68
C ALA A 187 -27.03 -2.07 14.37
N CYS A 188 -25.76 -2.49 14.40
CA CYS A 188 -24.59 -1.66 14.11
C CYS A 188 -24.28 -1.53 12.62
N LYS A 189 -24.68 -2.50 11.81
CA LYS A 189 -24.41 -2.56 10.35
C LYS A 189 -24.68 -1.25 9.58
N PRO A 190 -25.78 -0.50 9.82
CA PRO A 190 -26.03 0.76 9.10
C PRO A 190 -25.08 1.91 9.45
N GLY A 191 -24.31 1.76 10.54
CA GLY A 191 -23.31 2.73 11.01
C GLY A 191 -21.90 2.18 11.04
N ASN A 192 -21.56 1.12 10.29
CA ASN A 192 -20.21 0.56 10.25
C ASN A 192 -19.13 1.63 9.99
N CYS A 193 -19.39 2.58 9.09
CA CYS A 193 -18.47 3.70 8.79
C CYS A 193 -18.18 4.62 9.99
N CYS A 194 -18.97 4.55 11.07
CA CYS A 194 -18.74 5.31 12.30
C CYS A 194 -17.77 4.63 13.27
N LEU A 195 -17.44 3.36 13.04
CA LEU A 195 -16.65 2.51 13.94
C LEU A 195 -15.19 2.33 13.48
N ASP A 196 -14.90 2.62 12.21
CA ASP A 196 -13.53 2.57 11.68
C ASP A 196 -12.72 3.79 12.14
N GLU A 197 -11.43 3.57 12.44
CA GLU A 197 -10.55 4.57 13.06
C GLU A 197 -10.29 5.80 12.17
N ILE A 198 -10.49 5.68 10.85
CA ILE A 198 -10.04 6.68 9.86
C ILE A 198 -11.04 6.83 8.70
N GLU A 199 -12.28 7.25 8.95
CA GLU A 199 -13.19 7.62 7.85
C GLU A 199 -14.00 8.92 8.03
N THR A 200 -14.20 9.54 6.86
CA THR A 200 -15.02 10.72 6.53
C THR A 200 -16.42 10.70 7.18
N CYS A 201 -16.97 9.53 7.52
CA CYS A 201 -18.30 9.37 8.12
C CYS A 201 -18.43 10.05 9.49
N ARG A 202 -17.47 9.84 10.40
CA ARG A 202 -17.48 10.41 11.76
C ARG A 202 -17.33 11.94 11.72
N VAL A 203 -16.57 12.43 10.76
CA VAL A 203 -16.34 13.87 10.51
C VAL A 203 -17.57 14.53 9.86
N THR A 204 -18.21 13.87 8.90
CA THR A 204 -19.35 14.43 8.14
C THR A 204 -20.69 14.27 8.85
N ASN A 205 -20.85 13.25 9.70
CA ASN A 205 -22.11 12.92 10.39
C ASN A 205 -21.92 12.67 11.91
N PRO A 206 -21.29 13.60 12.67
CA PRO A 206 -20.94 13.36 14.07
C PRO A 206 -22.16 13.08 14.97
N GLU A 207 -23.29 13.75 14.73
CA GLU A 207 -24.53 13.53 15.52
C GLU A 207 -25.14 12.14 15.27
N MET A 208 -24.97 11.58 14.06
CA MET A 208 -25.48 10.25 13.74
C MET A 208 -24.55 9.17 14.28
N CYS A 209 -23.24 9.37 14.16
CA CYS A 209 -22.22 8.45 14.66
C CYS A 209 -22.20 8.36 16.19
N ALA A 210 -22.58 9.42 16.91
CA ALA A 210 -22.76 9.37 18.37
C ALA A 210 -23.81 8.31 18.80
N GLY A 211 -24.78 8.00 17.93
CA GLY A 211 -25.76 6.93 18.19
C GLY A 211 -25.19 5.51 18.08
N TYR A 212 -24.00 5.34 17.50
CA TYR A 212 -23.36 4.04 17.30
C TYR A 212 -22.21 3.75 18.28
N GLU A 213 -21.95 4.61 19.28
CA GLU A 213 -20.85 4.40 20.26
C GLU A 213 -20.94 3.04 20.98
N SER A 214 -22.15 2.56 21.27
CA SER A 214 -22.35 1.23 21.87
C SER A 214 -21.89 0.06 20.99
N CYS A 215 -21.65 0.29 19.70
CA CYS A 215 -21.11 -0.71 18.77
C CYS A 215 -19.59 -0.86 18.86
N GLU A 216 -18.87 0.04 19.54
CA GLU A 216 -17.42 -0.11 19.78
C GLU A 216 -17.12 -1.43 20.51
N ILE A 217 -18.10 -1.98 21.26
CA ILE A 217 -18.02 -3.29 21.89
C ILE A 217 -17.75 -4.44 20.91
N LEU A 218 -18.11 -4.29 19.63
CA LEU A 218 -17.82 -5.26 18.58
C LEU A 218 -16.35 -5.17 18.11
N HIS A 219 -15.68 -4.05 18.34
CA HIS A 219 -14.26 -3.82 18.02
C HIS A 219 -13.33 -4.08 19.20
N VAL A 220 -13.83 -4.11 20.44
CA VAL A 220 -13.03 -4.55 21.58
C VAL A 220 -12.71 -6.04 21.39
N GLN A 221 -11.49 -6.34 20.96
CA GLN A 221 -10.91 -7.69 20.89
C GLN A 221 -10.88 -8.31 22.29
N GLN A 222 -12.01 -8.82 22.75
CA GLN A 222 -12.07 -9.65 23.95
C GLN A 222 -12.93 -10.88 23.69
N PHE A 223 -12.23 -12.02 23.63
CA PHE A 223 -12.72 -13.37 23.81
C PHE A 223 -14.05 -13.65 23.10
N VAL A 224 -13.99 -13.75 21.77
CA VAL A 224 -15.07 -14.40 21.02
C VAL A 224 -15.11 -15.85 21.49
N SER A 225 -16.00 -16.17 22.44
CA SER A 225 -16.14 -17.55 22.90
C SER A 225 -16.82 -18.36 21.80
N VAL A 226 -16.07 -19.21 21.12
CA VAL A 226 -16.63 -20.09 20.09
C VAL A 226 -17.41 -21.20 20.78
N PRO A 227 -18.71 -21.39 20.50
CA PRO A 227 -19.47 -22.49 21.07
C PRO A 227 -18.89 -23.83 20.58
N PRO A 228 -19.02 -24.93 21.35
CA PRO A 228 -18.59 -26.25 20.89
C PRO A 228 -19.30 -26.64 19.59
N ALA A 229 -18.53 -27.12 18.61
CA ALA A 229 -19.04 -27.65 17.36
C ALA A 229 -20.11 -28.73 17.59
N VAL A 230 -21.19 -28.67 16.82
CA VAL A 230 -22.23 -29.71 16.86
C VAL A 230 -21.71 -30.99 16.23
N GLN A 231 -21.94 -32.14 16.86
CA GLN A 231 -21.44 -33.45 16.40
C GLN A 231 -21.94 -33.86 15.01
N SER A 232 -22.94 -33.16 14.46
CA SER A 232 -23.48 -33.41 13.13
C SER A 232 -22.69 -32.77 12.00
N ILE A 233 -21.78 -31.81 12.24
CA ILE A 233 -20.98 -31.13 11.18
C ILE A 233 -20.36 -32.14 10.20
N PRO A 234 -19.69 -33.24 10.62
CA PRO A 234 -19.12 -34.19 9.67
C PRO A 234 -20.14 -34.86 8.75
N SER A 235 -21.37 -35.02 9.24
CA SER A 235 -22.45 -35.64 8.46
C SER A 235 -23.17 -34.64 7.56
N VAL A 236 -23.45 -33.41 8.04
CA VAL A 236 -24.21 -32.40 7.27
C VAL A 236 -23.34 -31.64 6.28
N CYS A 237 -22.04 -31.53 6.55
CA CYS A 237 -21.03 -30.95 5.66
C CYS A 237 -20.28 -32.00 4.84
N SER A 238 -20.81 -33.23 4.78
CA SER A 238 -20.28 -34.25 3.87
C SER A 238 -20.52 -33.83 2.41
N PRO A 239 -19.62 -34.20 1.47
CA PRO A 239 -19.82 -33.95 0.04
C PRO A 239 -21.21 -34.36 -0.45
N GLU A 240 -21.70 -35.53 -0.03
CA GLU A 240 -23.01 -36.04 -0.43
C GLU A 240 -24.18 -35.18 0.08
N SER A 241 -24.01 -34.51 1.23
CA SER A 241 -25.03 -33.60 1.75
C SER A 241 -25.03 -32.27 0.99
N LEU A 242 -23.83 -31.77 0.65
CA LEU A 242 -23.67 -30.51 -0.08
C LEU A 242 -24.17 -30.57 -1.53
N GLU A 243 -24.34 -31.76 -2.12
CA GLU A 243 -24.99 -31.94 -3.43
C GLU A 243 -26.44 -31.41 -3.47
N SER A 244 -27.08 -31.25 -2.32
CA SER A 244 -28.45 -30.73 -2.22
C SER A 244 -28.49 -29.35 -1.56
N LYS A 245 -29.43 -28.51 -2.01
CA LYS A 245 -29.70 -27.20 -1.40
C LYS A 245 -29.99 -27.31 0.09
N GLU A 246 -30.77 -28.31 0.49
CA GLU A 246 -31.09 -28.57 1.89
C GLU A 246 -29.85 -28.92 2.69
N GLY A 247 -28.97 -29.79 2.19
CA GLY A 247 -27.76 -30.18 2.90
C GLY A 247 -26.71 -29.06 2.99
N TYR A 248 -26.55 -28.23 1.94
CA TYR A 248 -25.76 -27.00 2.05
C TYR A 248 -26.29 -26.05 3.12
N THR A 249 -27.61 -25.83 3.14
CA THR A 249 -28.25 -24.99 4.16
C THR A 249 -28.04 -25.56 5.56
N MET A 250 -28.11 -26.88 5.72
CA MET A 250 -27.83 -27.55 7.00
C MET A 250 -26.37 -27.42 7.41
N CYS A 251 -25.43 -27.57 6.47
CA CYS A 251 -24.00 -27.38 6.72
C CYS A 251 -23.70 -25.94 7.14
N LYS A 252 -24.13 -24.95 6.35
CA LYS A 252 -23.96 -23.53 6.66
C LYS A 252 -24.48 -23.19 8.05
N ASN A 253 -25.73 -23.55 8.36
CA ASN A 253 -26.30 -23.30 9.69
C ASN A 253 -25.55 -24.00 10.84
N ALA A 254 -24.93 -25.17 10.59
CA ALA A 254 -24.12 -25.86 11.58
C ALA A 254 -22.74 -25.20 11.79
N CYS A 255 -22.25 -24.51 10.75
CA CYS A 255 -20.95 -23.83 10.70
C CYS A 255 -21.01 -22.35 11.13
N ASP A 256 -22.15 -21.67 10.95
CA ASP A 256 -22.37 -20.26 11.33
C ASP A 256 -21.86 -19.90 12.74
N PRO A 257 -22.04 -20.73 13.80
CA PRO A 257 -21.54 -20.37 15.13
C PRO A 257 -20.01 -20.35 15.26
N GLY A 258 -19.29 -20.96 14.32
CA GLY A 258 -17.82 -21.01 14.24
C GLY A 258 -17.26 -20.24 13.05
N GLU A 259 -18.02 -19.30 12.47
CA GLU A 259 -17.60 -18.50 11.30
C GLU A 259 -16.22 -17.84 11.50
N CYS A 260 -15.95 -17.32 12.70
CA CYS A 260 -14.65 -16.73 13.05
C CYS A 260 -13.47 -17.71 12.97
N CYS A 261 -13.69 -19.03 13.05
CA CYS A 261 -12.64 -20.03 12.96
C CYS A 261 -12.13 -20.24 11.53
N MET A 262 -12.87 -19.73 10.53
CA MET A 262 -12.60 -19.86 9.10
C MET A 262 -12.10 -18.56 8.47
N GLU A 263 -12.11 -17.45 9.21
CA GLU A 263 -11.57 -16.19 8.73
C GLU A 263 -10.03 -16.18 8.82
N PRO A 264 -9.34 -15.48 7.91
CA PRO A 264 -7.87 -15.43 7.90
C PRO A 264 -7.26 -14.72 9.11
N ILE A 265 -8.06 -13.96 9.88
CA ILE A 265 -7.59 -13.26 11.07
C ILE A 265 -7.48 -14.26 12.22
N GLU A 266 -6.23 -14.57 12.58
CA GLU A 266 -5.87 -15.64 13.51
C GLU A 266 -6.44 -15.49 14.93
N ALA A 267 -6.98 -14.33 15.30
CA ALA A 267 -7.46 -14.04 16.66
C ALA A 267 -8.41 -15.11 17.21
N CYS A 268 -9.43 -15.53 16.45
CA CYS A 268 -10.40 -16.52 16.95
C CYS A 268 -9.78 -17.92 17.10
N LYS A 269 -8.94 -18.32 16.13
CA LYS A 269 -8.28 -19.63 16.08
C LYS A 269 -7.18 -19.78 17.13
N VAL A 270 -6.46 -18.68 17.42
CA VAL A 270 -5.43 -18.60 18.46
C VAL A 270 -6.06 -18.62 19.85
N GLU A 271 -7.17 -17.91 20.07
CA GLU A 271 -7.83 -17.86 21.37
C GLU A 271 -8.67 -19.12 21.67
N ASN A 272 -9.23 -19.79 20.65
CA ASN A 272 -10.15 -20.93 20.83
C ASN A 272 -9.74 -22.17 20.00
N PRO A 273 -8.49 -22.66 20.09
CA PRO A 273 -7.99 -23.72 19.20
C PRO A 273 -8.79 -25.03 19.35
N GLU A 274 -9.18 -25.39 20.58
CA GLU A 274 -9.96 -26.61 20.83
C GLU A 274 -11.36 -26.54 20.20
N MET A 275 -12.03 -25.38 20.26
CA MET A 275 -13.36 -25.22 19.68
C MET A 275 -13.29 -25.15 18.16
N CYS A 276 -12.33 -24.40 17.61
CA CYS A 276 -12.14 -24.27 16.16
C CYS A 276 -11.78 -25.58 15.48
N SER A 277 -11.10 -26.51 16.15
CA SER A 277 -10.84 -27.86 15.62
C SER A 277 -12.14 -28.62 15.28
N GLY A 278 -13.25 -28.33 15.97
CA GLY A 278 -14.55 -28.93 15.69
C GLY A 278 -15.24 -28.36 14.44
N TYR A 279 -14.77 -27.21 13.94
CA TYR A 279 -15.30 -26.51 12.77
C TYR A 279 -14.45 -26.69 11.51
N GLU A 280 -13.32 -27.40 11.54
CA GLU A 280 -12.43 -27.58 10.36
C GLU A 280 -13.16 -28.13 9.11
N GLN A 281 -14.20 -28.94 9.28
CA GLN A 281 -14.99 -29.48 8.17
C GLN A 281 -15.88 -28.43 7.49
N CYS A 282 -16.05 -27.26 8.10
CA CYS A 282 -16.76 -26.13 7.54
C CYS A 282 -15.92 -25.37 6.51
N ASP A 283 -14.60 -25.61 6.43
CA ASP A 283 -13.71 -25.02 5.43
C ASP A 283 -14.19 -25.30 4.00
N ILE A 284 -14.94 -26.39 3.78
CA ILE A 284 -15.58 -26.73 2.49
C ILE A 284 -16.56 -25.66 1.99
N LEU A 285 -17.09 -24.80 2.87
CA LEU A 285 -17.96 -23.68 2.52
C LEU A 285 -17.19 -22.43 2.06
N HIS A 286 -15.93 -22.26 2.50
CA HIS A 286 -15.17 -21.02 2.31
C HIS A 286 -13.97 -21.17 1.37
N HIS A 287 -13.29 -22.32 1.38
CA HIS A 287 -12.08 -22.53 0.60
C HIS A 287 -12.39 -23.32 -0.67
N SER A 288 -12.34 -22.61 -1.80
CA SER A 288 -12.64 -23.14 -3.14
C SER A 288 -11.40 -23.62 -3.90
N THR A 289 -10.24 -23.74 -3.26
CA THR A 289 -9.04 -24.28 -3.92
C THR A 289 -9.18 -25.80 -4.14
N PRO A 290 -8.99 -26.30 -5.37
CA PRO A 290 -9.11 -27.74 -5.68
C PRO A 290 -8.20 -28.65 -4.85
N LYS A 291 -7.11 -28.11 -4.28
CA LYS A 291 -6.13 -28.83 -3.45
C LYS A 291 -6.65 -29.16 -2.03
N SER A 292 -7.51 -28.32 -1.43
CA SER A 292 -7.95 -28.54 -0.04
C SER A 292 -9.15 -29.49 0.07
N HIS A 293 -10.06 -29.50 -0.91
CA HIS A 293 -11.11 -30.51 -1.04
C HIS A 293 -11.61 -30.65 -2.49
N PRO A 294 -11.28 -31.74 -3.22
CA PRO A 294 -11.80 -32.02 -4.58
C PRO A 294 -13.33 -32.30 -4.63
N ALA A 295 -14.04 -32.02 -3.55
CA ALA A 295 -15.42 -32.37 -3.33
C ALA A 295 -16.34 -31.15 -3.11
N SER A 296 -15.80 -29.92 -3.02
CA SER A 296 -16.66 -28.74 -2.94
C SER A 296 -17.53 -28.64 -4.20
N VAL A 297 -18.79 -28.24 -4.02
CA VAL A 297 -19.76 -28.12 -5.12
C VAL A 297 -19.22 -27.20 -6.21
N LYS A 298 -18.64 -26.06 -5.82
CA LYS A 298 -18.00 -25.11 -6.75
C LYS A 298 -16.89 -25.75 -7.57
N SER A 299 -15.95 -26.47 -6.95
CA SER A 299 -14.86 -27.13 -7.68
C SER A 299 -15.39 -28.20 -8.65
N GLN A 300 -16.40 -28.97 -8.25
CA GLN A 300 -17.03 -29.96 -9.13
C GLN A 300 -17.76 -29.31 -10.31
N VAL A 301 -18.47 -28.21 -10.06
CA VAL A 301 -19.16 -27.43 -11.10
C VAL A 301 -18.13 -26.82 -12.05
N ASP A 302 -17.12 -26.09 -11.55
CA ASP A 302 -16.08 -25.48 -12.37
C ASP A 302 -15.31 -26.50 -13.22
N THR A 303 -15.04 -27.69 -12.66
CA THR A 303 -14.36 -28.78 -13.38
C THR A 303 -15.24 -29.43 -14.45
N LYS A 304 -16.54 -29.57 -14.21
CA LYS A 304 -17.48 -30.19 -15.16
C LYS A 304 -18.04 -29.19 -16.18
N CYS A 305 -18.04 -27.90 -15.87
CA CYS A 305 -18.65 -26.83 -16.64
C CYS A 305 -17.65 -25.83 -17.22
N ASN A 306 -16.36 -26.17 -17.31
CA ASN A 306 -15.44 -25.39 -18.11
C ASN A 306 -15.58 -25.72 -19.61
N THR A 307 -15.08 -24.82 -20.46
CA THR A 307 -15.19 -24.95 -21.92
C THR A 307 -14.65 -26.26 -22.48
N ASN A 308 -13.62 -26.86 -21.90
CA ASN A 308 -13.06 -28.10 -22.45
C ASN A 308 -13.92 -29.33 -22.12
N ALA A 309 -14.55 -29.36 -20.95
CA ALA A 309 -15.54 -30.38 -20.64
C ALA A 309 -16.74 -30.30 -21.60
N LEU A 310 -17.20 -29.08 -21.90
CA LEU A 310 -18.40 -28.83 -22.71
C LEU A 310 -18.24 -29.15 -24.20
N ILE A 311 -17.01 -29.34 -24.71
CA ILE A 311 -16.76 -29.71 -26.11
C ILE A 311 -17.28 -31.13 -26.45
N SER A 312 -17.54 -31.97 -25.44
CA SER A 312 -18.10 -33.29 -25.65
C SER A 312 -19.55 -33.36 -25.16
N ASP A 313 -20.41 -34.09 -25.87
CA ASP A 313 -21.79 -34.35 -25.43
C ASP A 313 -21.85 -34.92 -24.01
N ASP A 314 -20.91 -35.81 -23.67
CA ASP A 314 -20.80 -36.42 -22.34
C ASP A 314 -20.40 -35.40 -21.28
N GLY A 315 -19.56 -34.42 -21.59
CA GLY A 315 -19.16 -33.38 -20.65
C GLY A 315 -20.22 -32.28 -20.51
N ALA A 316 -20.89 -31.88 -21.60
CA ALA A 316 -22.08 -31.02 -21.55
C ALA A 316 -23.19 -31.65 -20.70
N LYS A 317 -23.40 -32.96 -20.84
CA LYS A 317 -24.32 -33.72 -19.98
C LYS A 317 -23.87 -33.73 -18.51
N GLN A 318 -22.59 -33.97 -18.23
CA GLN A 318 -22.07 -33.93 -16.86
C GLN A 318 -22.19 -32.55 -16.23
N CYS A 319 -22.01 -31.47 -17.00
CA CYS A 319 -22.27 -30.11 -16.55
C CYS A 319 -23.77 -29.93 -16.22
N ARG A 320 -24.69 -30.32 -17.11
CA ARG A 320 -26.14 -30.26 -16.82
C ARG A 320 -26.52 -31.07 -15.57
N ASP A 321 -26.00 -32.28 -15.43
CA ASP A 321 -26.27 -33.16 -14.30
C ASP A 321 -25.80 -32.53 -12.97
N VAL A 322 -24.63 -31.86 -12.95
CA VAL A 322 -24.16 -31.17 -11.73
C VAL A 322 -24.89 -29.84 -11.49
N CYS A 323 -25.37 -29.18 -12.55
CA CYS A 323 -26.09 -27.91 -12.46
C CYS A 323 -27.60 -28.07 -12.16
N GLU A 324 -28.19 -29.25 -12.33
CA GLU A 324 -29.61 -29.53 -12.10
C GLU A 324 -30.14 -29.01 -10.74
N PRO A 325 -29.43 -29.18 -9.59
CA PRO A 325 -29.88 -28.67 -8.31
C PRO A 325 -29.98 -27.14 -8.22
N SER A 326 -29.31 -26.43 -9.14
CA SER A 326 -29.20 -24.98 -9.21
C SER A 326 -29.94 -24.36 -10.39
N ALA A 327 -30.74 -25.13 -11.14
CA ALA A 327 -31.45 -24.63 -12.31
C ALA A 327 -32.31 -23.38 -12.04
N CYS A 328 -32.79 -23.19 -10.80
CA CYS A 328 -33.51 -21.98 -10.40
C CYS A 328 -32.65 -20.70 -10.29
N CYS A 329 -31.33 -20.82 -10.33
CA CYS A 329 -30.39 -19.70 -10.30
C CYS A 329 -30.19 -19.06 -11.68
N PHE A 330 -30.41 -19.84 -12.75
CA PHE A 330 -30.12 -19.46 -14.14
C PHE A 330 -31.35 -19.52 -15.06
N GLY A 331 -32.48 -20.04 -14.58
CA GLY A 331 -33.68 -20.18 -15.40
C GLY A 331 -34.25 -18.82 -15.87
N ASP A 332 -34.76 -18.82 -17.10
CA ASP A 332 -35.53 -17.72 -17.69
C ASP A 332 -36.73 -17.31 -16.81
N ASP A 333 -37.37 -16.19 -17.17
CA ASP A 333 -38.56 -15.59 -16.51
C ASP A 333 -39.70 -16.57 -16.16
N ASP A 334 -39.74 -17.76 -16.77
CA ASP A 334 -40.72 -18.82 -16.53
C ASP A 334 -40.42 -19.73 -15.31
N VAL A 335 -39.18 -19.73 -14.80
CA VAL A 335 -38.78 -20.43 -13.57
C VAL A 335 -38.62 -19.41 -12.44
N PRO A 336 -39.31 -19.56 -11.28
CA PRO A 336 -39.14 -18.64 -10.17
C PRO A 336 -37.67 -18.57 -9.71
N SER A 337 -37.03 -17.42 -9.95
CA SER A 337 -35.65 -17.18 -9.55
C SER A 337 -35.45 -17.42 -8.05
N CYS A 338 -34.45 -18.23 -7.70
CA CYS A 338 -34.08 -18.49 -6.31
C CYS A 338 -32.94 -17.58 -5.81
N VAL A 339 -32.47 -16.65 -6.64
CA VAL A 339 -31.35 -15.73 -6.33
C VAL A 339 -31.62 -14.93 -5.05
N GLY A 340 -32.85 -14.45 -4.84
CA GLY A 340 -33.20 -13.63 -3.68
C GLY A 340 -33.22 -14.35 -2.32
N GLN A 341 -33.22 -15.68 -2.28
CA GLN A 341 -33.23 -16.46 -1.03
C GLN A 341 -31.95 -17.28 -0.82
N SER A 342 -31.08 -17.34 -1.83
CA SER A 342 -30.01 -18.34 -1.89
C SER A 342 -28.79 -17.85 -2.69
N GLY A 343 -28.46 -16.55 -2.61
CA GLY A 343 -27.32 -15.96 -3.34
C GLY A 343 -26.02 -16.75 -3.18
N ASP A 344 -25.63 -17.08 -1.95
CA ASP A 344 -24.41 -17.86 -1.67
C ASP A 344 -24.45 -19.27 -2.29
N TRP A 345 -25.62 -19.90 -2.33
CA TRP A 345 -25.78 -21.20 -3.00
C TRP A 345 -25.61 -21.05 -4.51
N CYS A 346 -26.28 -20.07 -5.13
CA CYS A 346 -26.17 -19.83 -6.57
C CYS A 346 -24.74 -19.49 -7.01
N SER A 347 -23.96 -18.80 -6.16
CA SER A 347 -22.56 -18.46 -6.46
C SER A 347 -21.66 -19.69 -6.67
N GLN A 348 -21.95 -20.81 -6.01
CA GLN A 348 -21.20 -22.05 -6.21
C GLN A 348 -21.50 -22.74 -7.54
N PHE A 349 -22.59 -22.34 -8.20
CA PHE A 349 -22.98 -22.86 -9.49
C PHE A 349 -22.74 -21.85 -10.60
N ALA A 350 -22.03 -20.75 -10.35
CA ALA A 350 -21.82 -19.67 -11.31
C ALA A 350 -21.39 -20.17 -12.70
N ALA A 351 -20.48 -21.14 -12.78
CA ALA A 351 -20.03 -21.71 -14.06
C ALA A 351 -21.13 -22.45 -14.85
N CYS A 352 -22.28 -22.78 -14.24
CA CYS A 352 -23.45 -23.31 -14.93
C CYS A 352 -24.10 -22.31 -15.90
N GLY A 353 -23.84 -21.00 -15.76
CA GLY A 353 -24.39 -19.97 -16.66
C GLY A 353 -23.94 -20.13 -18.11
N ILE A 354 -22.90 -20.92 -18.38
CA ILE A 354 -22.49 -21.29 -19.74
C ILE A 354 -23.52 -22.18 -20.45
N LEU A 355 -24.36 -22.91 -19.71
CA LEU A 355 -25.40 -23.78 -20.28
C LEU A 355 -26.50 -22.98 -21.00
N ASP A 356 -26.69 -21.70 -20.66
CA ASP A 356 -27.66 -20.83 -21.32
C ASP A 356 -27.27 -20.52 -22.78
N HIS A 357 -25.99 -20.74 -23.12
CA HIS A 357 -25.43 -20.53 -24.46
C HIS A 357 -25.23 -21.83 -25.25
N ILE A 358 -25.69 -22.97 -24.71
CA ILE A 358 -25.56 -24.28 -25.35
C ILE A 358 -26.96 -24.84 -25.62
N ASP A 359 -27.23 -25.22 -26.87
CA ASP A 359 -28.51 -25.84 -27.24
C ASP A 359 -28.76 -27.13 -26.42
N ASP A 360 -30.02 -27.37 -26.05
CA ASP A 360 -30.48 -28.35 -25.06
C ASP A 360 -29.94 -29.79 -25.16
N ASN A 361 -29.36 -30.21 -26.29
CA ASN A 361 -28.98 -31.61 -26.54
C ASN A 361 -27.58 -31.85 -27.07
N ASP A 362 -26.89 -30.83 -27.57
CA ASP A 362 -25.58 -31.00 -28.20
C ASP A 362 -24.52 -30.30 -27.33
N GLY A 363 -23.32 -30.87 -27.22
CA GLY A 363 -22.20 -30.15 -26.63
C GLY A 363 -21.81 -28.94 -27.48
N ILE A 364 -20.73 -28.28 -27.11
CA ILE A 364 -20.13 -27.26 -27.98
C ILE A 364 -19.36 -27.99 -29.10
N ASP A 365 -19.74 -27.83 -30.36
CA ASP A 365 -19.18 -28.64 -31.47
C ASP A 365 -17.70 -28.32 -31.71
N SER A 366 -17.20 -27.18 -31.24
CA SER A 366 -15.81 -26.79 -31.40
C SER A 366 -15.28 -25.80 -30.36
N HIS A 367 -13.95 -25.75 -30.23
CA HIS A 367 -13.24 -24.70 -29.48
C HIS A 367 -13.64 -23.27 -29.89
N ALA A 368 -13.97 -23.05 -31.16
CA ALA A 368 -14.37 -21.73 -31.66
C ALA A 368 -15.74 -21.31 -31.11
N GLU A 369 -16.68 -22.25 -31.02
CA GLU A 369 -18.00 -21.98 -30.44
C GLU A 369 -17.91 -21.76 -28.92
N ALA A 370 -16.99 -22.45 -28.24
CA ALA A 370 -16.75 -22.23 -26.81
C ALA A 370 -16.26 -20.81 -26.52
N GLN A 371 -15.35 -20.32 -27.37
CA GLN A 371 -14.88 -18.94 -27.31
C GLN A 371 -16.00 -17.94 -27.62
N VAL A 372 -16.87 -18.23 -28.59
CA VAL A 372 -18.03 -17.38 -28.91
C VAL A 372 -19.01 -17.31 -27.74
N ALA A 373 -19.31 -18.43 -27.07
CA ALA A 373 -20.21 -18.44 -25.91
C ALA A 373 -19.68 -17.56 -24.77
N ILE A 374 -18.37 -17.61 -24.48
CA ILE A 374 -17.76 -16.73 -23.47
C ILE A 374 -17.77 -15.28 -23.95
N GLN A 375 -17.46 -15.03 -25.22
CA GLN A 375 -17.49 -13.69 -25.79
C GLN A 375 -18.88 -13.08 -25.70
N GLU A 376 -19.94 -13.83 -26.04
CA GLU A 376 -21.32 -13.37 -25.97
C GLU A 376 -21.76 -13.09 -24.54
N ALA A 377 -21.34 -13.92 -23.57
CA ALA A 377 -21.59 -13.66 -22.15
C ALA A 377 -20.92 -12.37 -21.65
N CYS A 378 -19.77 -12.00 -22.21
CA CYS A 378 -18.97 -10.84 -21.80
C CYS A 378 -19.14 -9.59 -22.67
N VAL A 379 -20.02 -9.61 -23.68
CA VAL A 379 -20.32 -8.44 -24.52
C VAL A 379 -21.24 -7.45 -23.80
N ASP A 380 -22.13 -7.92 -22.92
CA ASP A 380 -22.99 -7.03 -22.14
C ASP A 380 -22.23 -6.45 -20.93
N THR A 381 -21.97 -5.15 -20.98
CA THR A 381 -21.29 -4.40 -19.91
C THR A 381 -22.26 -3.80 -18.89
N SER A 382 -23.55 -4.14 -18.96
CA SER A 382 -24.51 -3.83 -17.90
C SER A 382 -24.13 -4.54 -16.59
N PRO A 383 -24.61 -4.10 -15.41
CA PRO A 383 -24.34 -4.80 -14.15
C PRO A 383 -24.73 -6.28 -14.17
N ASP A 384 -25.87 -6.62 -14.80
CA ASP A 384 -26.32 -8.01 -14.94
C ASP A 384 -25.45 -8.78 -15.94
N GLY A 385 -25.04 -8.13 -17.03
CA GLY A 385 -24.11 -8.68 -18.02
C GLY A 385 -22.71 -8.96 -17.45
N LEU A 386 -22.19 -8.08 -16.59
CA LEU A 386 -20.91 -8.29 -15.90
C LEU A 386 -20.98 -9.43 -14.89
N ILE A 387 -22.11 -9.60 -14.18
CA ILE A 387 -22.33 -10.76 -13.32
C ILE A 387 -22.35 -12.04 -14.17
N HIS A 388 -23.04 -12.03 -15.31
CA HIS A 388 -23.09 -13.17 -16.22
C HIS A 388 -21.70 -13.51 -16.78
N CYS A 389 -20.95 -12.51 -17.22
CA CYS A 389 -19.56 -12.64 -17.65
C CYS A 389 -18.71 -13.23 -16.51
N SER A 390 -18.78 -12.66 -15.31
CA SER A 390 -18.06 -13.17 -14.13
C SER A 390 -18.36 -14.62 -13.83
N ASN A 391 -19.62 -15.03 -14.00
CA ASN A 391 -20.05 -16.40 -13.75
C ASN A 391 -19.45 -17.38 -14.76
N VAL A 392 -19.51 -17.04 -16.06
CA VAL A 392 -18.93 -17.84 -17.14
C VAL A 392 -17.40 -17.89 -17.05
N CYS A 393 -16.78 -16.81 -16.58
CA CYS A 393 -15.34 -16.66 -16.45
C CYS A 393 -14.75 -17.26 -15.17
N ALA A 394 -15.57 -17.64 -14.18
CA ALA A 394 -15.11 -18.13 -12.88
C ALA A 394 -14.13 -19.31 -12.97
N PRO A 395 -14.29 -20.32 -13.85
CA PRO A 395 -13.33 -21.43 -13.98
C PRO A 395 -11.96 -21.00 -14.51
N ALA A 396 -11.86 -19.80 -15.10
CA ALA A 396 -10.65 -19.29 -15.76
C ALA A 396 -10.05 -18.07 -15.06
N HIS A 397 -10.40 -17.81 -13.79
CA HIS A 397 -9.75 -16.78 -13.00
C HIS A 397 -8.21 -16.95 -12.99
N CYS A 398 -7.76 -18.21 -12.92
CA CYS A 398 -6.33 -18.58 -13.02
C CYS A 398 -5.64 -18.15 -14.32
N CYS A 399 -6.38 -17.82 -15.37
CA CYS A 399 -5.81 -17.35 -16.63
C CYS A 399 -5.44 -15.86 -16.61
N PHE A 400 -5.93 -15.12 -15.61
CA PHE A 400 -5.76 -13.67 -15.48
C PHE A 400 -5.00 -13.27 -14.22
N ASP A 401 -4.80 -14.22 -13.31
CA ASP A 401 -3.97 -14.06 -12.12
C ASP A 401 -2.53 -14.43 -12.48
N ASN A 402 -1.59 -13.48 -12.37
CA ASN A 402 -0.17 -13.68 -12.72
C ASN A 402 0.54 -14.67 -11.77
N SER A 403 -0.13 -15.17 -10.74
CA SER A 403 0.50 -15.90 -9.64
C SER A 403 0.66 -17.41 -9.83
N GLU A 404 -0.11 -18.09 -10.70
CA GLU A 404 0.06 -19.53 -10.98
C GLU A 404 -0.47 -19.93 -12.37
N ASN A 405 0.15 -20.92 -13.02
CA ASN A 405 -0.43 -21.55 -14.21
C ASN A 405 -1.69 -22.33 -13.79
N CYS A 406 -2.79 -22.26 -14.54
CA CYS A 406 -4.01 -23.05 -14.28
C CYS A 406 -3.76 -24.57 -14.10
N PHE A 407 -2.64 -25.07 -14.64
CA PHE A 407 -2.17 -26.43 -14.43
C PHE A 407 -1.97 -26.79 -12.95
N ASP A 408 -1.38 -25.89 -12.16
CA ASP A 408 -1.02 -26.14 -10.75
C ASP A 408 -2.25 -26.17 -9.83
N MET A 409 -3.36 -25.57 -10.27
CA MET A 409 -4.67 -25.67 -9.62
C MET A 409 -5.47 -26.91 -10.04
N GLY A 410 -4.91 -27.81 -10.87
CA GLY A 410 -5.60 -29.01 -11.33
C GLY A 410 -6.56 -28.75 -12.51
N PHE A 411 -6.46 -27.60 -13.16
CA PHE A 411 -7.19 -27.26 -14.38
C PHE A 411 -6.30 -27.45 -15.62
N ASP A 412 -5.61 -28.60 -15.71
CA ASP A 412 -4.70 -28.95 -16.81
C ASP A 412 -5.38 -29.00 -18.18
N GLN A 413 -6.70 -29.19 -18.19
CA GLN A 413 -7.50 -29.20 -19.41
C GLN A 413 -7.97 -27.81 -19.81
N LEU A 414 -7.93 -26.80 -18.94
CA LEU A 414 -8.42 -25.45 -19.24
C LEU A 414 -7.56 -24.77 -20.30
N ARG A 415 -8.23 -24.15 -21.28
CA ARG A 415 -7.56 -23.40 -22.36
C ARG A 415 -7.85 -21.93 -22.17
N CYS A 416 -6.88 -21.20 -21.63
CA CYS A 416 -7.04 -19.78 -21.32
C CYS A 416 -7.45 -18.93 -22.53
N SER A 417 -7.03 -19.31 -23.75
CA SER A 417 -7.42 -18.63 -24.98
C SER A 417 -8.92 -18.64 -25.28
N HIS A 418 -9.71 -19.55 -24.68
CA HIS A 418 -11.17 -19.48 -24.82
C HIS A 418 -11.76 -18.33 -24.01
N TYR A 419 -11.07 -17.91 -22.95
CA TYR A 419 -11.55 -16.98 -21.95
C TYR A 419 -11.04 -15.55 -22.17
N ASP A 420 -10.36 -15.24 -23.27
CA ASP A 420 -9.80 -13.90 -23.54
C ASP A 420 -10.81 -12.75 -23.31
N ALA A 421 -12.10 -12.97 -23.59
CA ALA A 421 -13.17 -12.00 -23.34
C ALA A 421 -13.37 -11.65 -21.86
N CYS A 422 -13.02 -12.56 -20.95
CA CYS A 422 -13.05 -12.37 -19.50
C CYS A 422 -12.05 -11.32 -19.01
N GLY A 423 -11.07 -10.93 -19.83
CA GLY A 423 -10.12 -9.87 -19.50
C GLY A 423 -10.79 -8.56 -19.10
N ILE A 424 -12.04 -8.31 -19.54
CA ILE A 424 -12.83 -7.15 -19.11
C ILE A 424 -13.07 -7.09 -17.60
N LEU A 425 -13.07 -8.24 -16.91
CA LEU A 425 -13.27 -8.31 -15.46
C LEU A 425 -11.98 -8.02 -14.66
N TYR A 426 -10.81 -8.18 -15.30
CA TYR A 426 -9.51 -8.17 -14.63
C TYR A 426 -8.62 -7.00 -15.05
N HIS A 427 -8.89 -6.37 -16.19
CA HIS A 427 -8.19 -5.17 -16.63
C HIS A 427 -8.87 -3.90 -16.13
N ASN A 428 -8.48 -3.43 -14.93
CA ASN A 428 -8.74 -2.05 -14.51
C ASN A 428 -7.50 -1.15 -14.48
N ASP A 429 -6.28 -1.65 -14.76
CA ASP A 429 -5.12 -0.78 -14.95
C ASP A 429 -4.12 -1.39 -15.94
N LYS A 430 -3.70 -0.56 -16.91
CA LYS A 430 -2.56 -0.71 -17.84
C LYS A 430 -2.70 -1.64 -19.07
N ASN A 431 -2.83 -0.96 -20.21
CA ASN A 431 -2.27 -1.25 -21.55
C ASN A 431 -2.82 -2.46 -22.37
N PRO A 432 -3.54 -2.24 -23.50
CA PRO A 432 -3.98 -3.33 -24.36
C PRO A 432 -3.05 -3.56 -25.57
N CYS A 433 -2.45 -4.74 -25.69
CA CYS A 433 -2.10 -5.39 -26.97
C CYS A 433 -1.75 -6.88 -26.80
N THR A 434 -2.55 -7.80 -27.36
CA THR A 434 -2.19 -8.54 -28.60
C THR A 434 -3.29 -9.50 -29.12
N SER A 435 -3.62 -9.32 -30.42
CA SER A 435 -4.20 -10.21 -31.47
C SER A 435 -5.36 -11.18 -31.14
N VAL A 436 -6.49 -11.25 -31.88
CA VAL A 436 -6.62 -11.58 -33.32
C VAL A 436 -7.86 -10.93 -33.99
N ASN A 437 -7.71 -10.69 -35.29
CA ASN A 437 -8.59 -10.16 -36.35
C ASN A 437 -10.06 -10.69 -36.43
N PRO A 438 -11.06 -9.82 -36.72
CA PRO A 438 -11.96 -10.08 -37.87
C PRO A 438 -12.18 -8.86 -38.80
N ASN A 439 -12.50 -9.18 -40.07
CA ASN A 439 -12.71 -8.26 -41.20
C ASN A 439 -14.16 -7.68 -41.23
N PRO A 440 -14.53 -6.70 -42.08
CA PRO A 440 -14.46 -5.27 -41.82
C PRO A 440 -15.85 -4.58 -41.88
N ILE A 441 -16.27 -3.86 -40.85
CA ILE A 441 -17.32 -2.84 -40.98
C ILE A 441 -16.94 -1.62 -40.13
N ALA A 442 -16.84 -0.46 -40.82
CA ALA A 442 -16.53 0.89 -40.35
C ALA A 442 -15.13 1.12 -39.75
N LYS A 443 -14.18 1.54 -40.60
CA LYS A 443 -12.92 2.18 -40.19
C LYS A 443 -13.23 3.38 -39.29
N ASP A 444 -12.78 3.34 -38.04
CA ASP A 444 -12.63 4.55 -37.25
C ASP A 444 -11.35 5.26 -37.70
N THR A 445 -11.46 6.57 -37.94
CA THR A 445 -10.49 7.34 -38.77
C THR A 445 -9.47 8.08 -37.90
N THR A 446 -9.56 7.92 -36.59
CA THR A 446 -8.89 8.75 -35.57
C THR A 446 -7.48 8.25 -35.23
N GLN A 447 -7.27 6.94 -35.07
CA GLN A 447 -5.94 6.41 -34.67
C GLN A 447 -4.90 6.48 -35.80
N GLU A 448 -5.29 6.18 -37.05
CA GLU A 448 -4.42 6.33 -38.22
C GLU A 448 -4.03 7.81 -38.44
N HIS A 449 -4.93 8.73 -38.09
CA HIS A 449 -4.66 10.16 -38.16
C HIS A 449 -3.68 10.61 -37.07
N LEU A 450 -3.85 10.16 -35.82
CA LEU A 450 -2.94 10.49 -34.72
C LEU A 450 -1.52 9.98 -34.97
N MET A 451 -1.37 8.77 -35.53
CA MET A 451 -0.06 8.23 -35.87
C MET A 451 0.61 8.97 -37.04
N GLN A 452 -0.18 9.50 -37.98
CA GLN A 452 0.34 10.39 -39.04
C GLN A 452 0.75 11.76 -38.51
N VAL A 453 0.03 12.29 -37.52
CA VAL A 453 0.39 13.56 -36.87
C VAL A 453 1.68 13.39 -36.06
N ALA A 454 1.80 12.31 -35.27
CA ALA A 454 3.00 12.06 -34.45
C ALA A 454 4.26 12.02 -35.31
N LYS A 455 4.20 11.31 -36.43
CA LYS A 455 5.29 11.26 -37.40
C LYS A 455 5.62 12.61 -38.02
N GLN A 456 4.61 13.43 -38.34
CA GLN A 456 4.85 14.78 -38.87
C GLN A 456 5.50 15.71 -37.85
N VAL A 457 5.14 15.59 -36.58
CA VAL A 457 5.75 16.34 -35.47
C VAL A 457 7.20 15.89 -35.30
N GLU A 458 7.45 14.58 -35.27
CA GLU A 458 8.79 14.00 -35.15
C GLU A 458 9.71 14.44 -36.30
N ASP A 459 9.29 14.24 -37.55
CA ASP A 459 10.06 14.62 -38.75
C ASP A 459 10.38 16.13 -38.78
N ALA A 460 9.46 16.97 -38.30
CA ALA A 460 9.65 18.42 -38.28
C ALA A 460 10.57 18.91 -37.14
N CYS A 461 10.62 18.18 -36.03
CA CYS A 461 11.30 18.60 -34.81
C CYS A 461 12.64 17.88 -34.55
N GLU A 462 12.92 16.76 -35.23
CA GLU A 462 14.20 16.04 -35.13
C GLU A 462 15.36 16.89 -35.68
N THR A 463 15.16 17.62 -36.78
CA THR A 463 16.23 18.40 -37.44
C THR A 463 16.38 19.83 -36.90
N ALA A 464 15.48 20.28 -36.03
CA ALA A 464 15.43 21.65 -35.51
C ALA A 464 16.62 22.05 -34.60
N PHE A 465 17.53 21.12 -34.28
CA PHE A 465 18.71 21.35 -33.43
C PHE A 465 19.91 21.96 -34.16
N ASP A 466 19.99 21.91 -35.49
CA ASP A 466 21.18 22.31 -36.26
C ASP A 466 21.28 23.82 -36.55
N ASP A 467 20.69 24.69 -35.71
CA ASP A 467 20.66 26.15 -35.87
C ASP A 467 20.14 26.62 -37.26
N VAL A 468 19.32 25.82 -37.94
CA VAL A 468 18.67 26.19 -39.21
C VAL A 468 17.35 26.92 -38.87
N PRO A 469 17.26 28.25 -39.03
CA PRO A 469 16.14 29.03 -38.51
C PRO A 469 14.78 28.65 -39.13
N ASP A 470 14.80 28.17 -40.37
CA ASP A 470 13.59 27.78 -41.11
C ASP A 470 13.00 26.43 -40.62
N GLU A 471 13.84 25.54 -40.10
CA GLU A 471 13.42 24.23 -39.58
C GLU A 471 12.90 24.35 -38.15
N GLN A 472 13.55 25.18 -37.33
CA GLN A 472 13.05 25.53 -36.00
C GLN A 472 11.67 26.21 -36.07
N GLN A 473 11.45 27.08 -37.06
CA GLN A 473 10.15 27.71 -37.26
C GLN A 473 9.09 26.71 -37.75
N SER A 474 9.46 25.72 -38.57
CA SER A 474 8.54 24.65 -38.98
C SER A 474 8.10 23.78 -37.79
N CYS A 475 9.03 23.36 -36.93
CA CYS A 475 8.70 22.65 -35.69
C CYS A 475 7.81 23.52 -34.78
N LEU A 476 8.17 24.79 -34.57
CA LEU A 476 7.40 25.70 -33.71
C LEU A 476 5.96 25.89 -34.21
N ASN A 477 5.75 26.03 -35.52
CA ASN A 477 4.42 26.22 -36.10
C ASN A 477 3.51 24.98 -35.91
N ILE A 478 4.09 23.78 -35.90
CA ILE A 478 3.34 22.54 -35.67
C ILE A 478 3.05 22.35 -34.17
N CYS A 479 3.98 22.78 -33.32
CA CYS A 479 3.91 22.61 -31.88
C CYS A 479 3.12 23.70 -31.14
N GLU A 480 2.88 24.88 -31.73
CA GLU A 480 2.37 26.08 -31.05
C GLU A 480 1.13 25.82 -30.19
N ASP A 481 0.16 25.07 -30.71
CA ASP A 481 -1.10 24.79 -30.02
C ASP A 481 -0.97 23.74 -28.89
N ASN A 482 0.12 22.98 -28.87
CA ASN A 482 0.34 21.85 -27.94
C ASN A 482 1.61 22.00 -27.08
N LEU A 483 2.24 23.18 -27.08
CA LEU A 483 3.37 23.47 -26.19
C LEU A 483 2.98 23.48 -24.70
N CYS A 484 1.68 23.65 -24.41
CA CYS A 484 1.14 23.52 -23.05
C CYS A 484 1.41 22.14 -22.43
N CYS A 485 1.53 21.07 -23.24
CA CYS A 485 1.79 19.72 -22.77
C CYS A 485 3.14 19.58 -22.02
N PHE A 486 4.05 20.52 -22.24
CA PHE A 486 5.42 20.49 -21.69
C PHE A 486 5.69 21.68 -20.76
N SER A 487 4.64 22.34 -20.28
CA SER A 487 4.75 23.42 -19.30
C SER A 487 4.88 22.85 -17.89
N ASP A 488 5.94 23.22 -17.17
CA ASP A 488 6.10 22.90 -15.73
C ASP A 488 5.12 23.68 -14.83
N ASN A 489 4.43 24.70 -15.39
CA ASN A 489 3.41 25.42 -14.66
C ASN A 489 2.05 24.70 -14.82
N PRO A 490 1.44 24.21 -13.72
CA PRO A 490 0.19 23.44 -13.76
C PRO A 490 -0.99 24.26 -14.33
N ASP A 491 -0.98 25.59 -14.19
CA ASP A 491 -2.05 26.46 -14.70
C ASP A 491 -2.10 26.56 -16.25
N VAL A 492 -1.01 26.17 -16.91
CA VAL A 492 -0.85 26.19 -18.38
C VAL A 492 -0.47 24.82 -18.91
N ASN A 493 -0.40 23.80 -18.03
CA ASN A 493 -0.19 22.43 -18.44
C ASN A 493 -1.54 21.84 -18.90
N CYS A 494 -1.57 21.36 -20.14
CA CYS A 494 -2.78 20.78 -20.74
C CYS A 494 -2.75 19.24 -20.80
N LEU A 495 -1.79 18.59 -20.11
CA LEU A 495 -1.60 17.14 -20.11
C LEU A 495 -2.83 16.40 -19.57
N GLU A 496 -3.54 16.96 -18.59
CA GLU A 496 -4.76 16.35 -18.06
C GLU A 496 -5.97 16.49 -19.01
N GLU A 497 -6.08 17.62 -19.73
CA GLU A 497 -7.20 17.88 -20.64
C GLU A 497 -7.01 17.20 -22.00
N HIS A 498 -5.76 17.00 -22.42
CA HIS A 498 -5.39 16.56 -23.77
C HIS A 498 -4.35 15.42 -23.78
N GLY A 499 -4.27 14.60 -22.73
CA GLY A 499 -3.20 13.61 -22.53
C GLY A 499 -2.87 12.74 -23.74
N GLU A 500 -3.88 12.23 -24.46
CA GLU A 500 -3.66 11.43 -25.67
C GLU A 500 -3.03 12.22 -26.81
N MET A 501 -3.37 13.51 -26.95
CA MET A 501 -2.74 14.41 -27.93
C MET A 501 -1.33 14.81 -27.47
N CYS A 502 -1.08 15.01 -26.18
CA CYS A 502 0.25 15.39 -25.69
C CYS A 502 1.34 14.37 -26.03
N ILE A 503 1.00 13.08 -26.08
CA ILE A 503 1.91 12.01 -26.51
C ILE A 503 2.32 12.18 -27.98
N VAL A 504 1.38 12.54 -28.84
CA VAL A 504 1.61 12.77 -30.29
C VAL A 504 2.60 13.92 -30.53
N TYR A 505 2.66 14.88 -29.60
CA TYR A 505 3.51 16.07 -29.70
C TYR A 505 4.79 15.99 -28.87
N ALA A 506 5.18 14.81 -28.35
CA ALA A 506 6.36 14.65 -27.48
C ALA A 506 7.66 15.26 -28.05
N ALA A 507 7.86 15.18 -29.38
CA ALA A 507 9.02 15.75 -30.05
C ALA A 507 9.10 17.29 -29.95
N CYS A 508 8.02 17.98 -29.62
CA CYS A 508 7.98 19.43 -29.40
C CYS A 508 8.76 19.88 -28.16
N ASN A 509 8.99 18.98 -27.19
CA ASN A 509 9.75 19.29 -25.98
C ASN A 509 11.18 19.77 -26.29
N ASN A 510 11.72 19.34 -27.44
CA ASN A 510 13.03 19.75 -27.95
C ASN A 510 13.15 21.27 -28.14
N LEU A 511 12.05 21.98 -28.40
CA LEU A 511 12.04 23.44 -28.54
C LEU A 511 12.28 24.18 -27.21
N LEU A 512 11.98 23.54 -26.07
CA LEU A 512 12.09 24.15 -24.74
C LEU A 512 13.50 24.01 -24.16
N ILE A 513 14.19 22.91 -24.50
CA ILE A 513 15.53 22.59 -23.99
C ILE A 513 16.60 23.56 -24.57
N GLY A 514 16.35 24.15 -25.74
CA GLY A 514 17.33 24.99 -26.45
C GLY A 514 17.55 26.43 -25.94
N LYS A 515 16.80 26.94 -24.96
CA LYS A 515 16.80 28.39 -24.62
C LYS A 515 17.63 28.83 -23.40
N HIS A 516 18.36 27.93 -22.72
CA HIS A 516 19.17 28.31 -21.57
C HIS A 516 20.66 27.95 -21.68
N LYS A 517 21.49 28.92 -22.08
CA LYS A 517 22.90 28.98 -21.67
C LYS A 517 23.45 30.42 -21.67
N PRO A 518 24.08 30.90 -20.58
CA PRO A 518 25.05 31.99 -20.62
C PRO A 518 26.49 31.45 -20.79
N ASP A 519 27.30 32.21 -21.53
CA ASP A 519 28.70 31.95 -21.88
C ASP A 519 29.64 31.79 -20.66
N VAL A 520 30.33 30.64 -20.56
CA VAL A 520 31.59 30.47 -19.81
C VAL A 520 32.52 29.52 -20.58
N GLU A 521 33.79 29.92 -20.74
CA GLU A 521 34.87 29.19 -21.42
C GLU A 521 35.15 27.80 -20.82
N ALA A 522 35.49 26.86 -21.71
CA ALA A 522 35.61 25.42 -21.47
C ALA A 522 36.84 24.98 -20.64
N PRO A 523 36.68 24.00 -19.73
CA PRO A 523 37.68 22.98 -19.44
C PRO A 523 37.53 21.78 -20.40
N LYS A 524 38.66 21.12 -20.69
CA LYS A 524 38.76 19.93 -21.55
C LYS A 524 37.87 18.77 -21.06
N PRO A 525 37.38 17.91 -21.98
CA PRO A 525 36.31 16.96 -21.69
C PRO A 525 36.78 15.79 -20.83
N LEU A 526 35.99 15.46 -19.82
CA LEU A 526 35.81 14.11 -19.29
C LEU A 526 34.64 13.45 -20.05
N PRO A 527 34.63 12.13 -20.25
CA PRO A 527 33.59 11.44 -21.02
C PRO A 527 32.25 11.49 -20.27
N ASN A 528 31.18 11.73 -21.02
CA ASN A 528 29.83 11.97 -20.54
C ASN A 528 29.03 10.65 -20.53
N ASN A 529 28.47 10.27 -19.38
CA ASN A 529 27.52 9.16 -19.24
C ASN A 529 26.10 9.71 -19.36
N ASN A 530 25.43 9.36 -20.46
CA ASN A 530 24.00 8.99 -20.55
C ASN A 530 23.63 8.79 -22.03
N ASP A 531 24.37 7.90 -22.67
CA ASP A 531 23.77 6.99 -23.63
C ASP A 531 23.13 5.85 -22.81
N HIS A 532 22.25 5.05 -23.42
CA HIS A 532 22.22 3.63 -23.08
C HIS A 532 23.63 3.10 -23.34
N VAL A 533 24.52 3.26 -22.35
CA VAL A 533 25.86 2.71 -22.37
C VAL A 533 25.61 1.22 -22.21
N GLU A 534 25.75 0.47 -23.31
CA GLU A 534 26.10 -0.95 -23.21
C GLU A 534 27.21 -1.03 -22.16
N LYS A 535 26.89 -1.56 -20.98
CA LYS A 535 27.88 -1.78 -19.92
C LYS A 535 29.01 -2.53 -20.59
N SER A 536 30.21 -1.93 -20.59
CA SER A 536 31.33 -2.52 -21.30
C SER A 536 31.68 -3.87 -20.69
N ALA A 537 32.29 -4.76 -21.47
CA ALA A 537 32.78 -6.04 -20.96
C ALA A 537 33.66 -5.89 -19.69
N ASP A 538 34.36 -4.77 -19.57
CA ASP A 538 35.19 -4.42 -18.41
C ASP A 538 34.37 -4.28 -17.11
N PHE A 539 33.12 -3.80 -17.18
CA PHE A 539 32.25 -3.69 -16.02
C PHE A 539 31.89 -5.07 -15.46
N PHE A 540 31.54 -6.00 -16.33
CA PHE A 540 31.16 -7.36 -15.91
C PHE A 540 32.38 -8.18 -15.44
N GLU A 541 33.58 -7.92 -15.96
CA GLU A 541 34.82 -8.52 -15.44
C GLU A 541 35.15 -7.99 -14.03
N ASP A 542 34.91 -6.70 -13.75
CA ASP A 542 35.07 -6.14 -12.40
C ASP A 542 34.01 -6.68 -11.42
N LEU A 543 32.76 -6.82 -11.88
CA LEU A 543 31.67 -7.44 -11.11
C LEU A 543 32.00 -8.89 -10.73
N ALA A 544 32.45 -9.69 -11.70
CA ALA A 544 32.87 -11.07 -11.49
C ALA A 544 34.05 -11.17 -10.52
N THR A 545 35.01 -10.24 -10.61
CA THR A 545 36.18 -10.21 -9.73
C THR A 545 35.77 -9.85 -8.30
N LYS A 546 34.98 -8.79 -8.10
CA LYS A 546 34.60 -8.31 -6.77
C LYS A 546 33.64 -9.24 -6.05
N CYS A 547 32.76 -9.92 -6.79
CA CYS A 547 31.81 -10.87 -6.25
C CYS A 547 32.31 -12.32 -6.22
N ASP A 548 33.60 -12.57 -6.49
CA ASP A 548 34.22 -13.89 -6.31
C ASP A 548 34.27 -14.27 -4.81
N GLU A 549 34.12 -15.57 -4.52
CA GLU A 549 34.14 -16.13 -3.16
C GLU A 549 35.36 -15.68 -2.33
N GLY A 550 36.52 -15.51 -2.98
CA GLY A 550 37.74 -15.06 -2.30
C GLY A 550 37.68 -13.60 -1.83
N ASN A 551 36.93 -12.74 -2.53
CA ASN A 551 36.83 -11.32 -2.21
C ASN A 551 35.69 -11.02 -1.23
N ILE A 552 34.53 -11.70 -1.38
CA ILE A 552 33.41 -11.54 -0.44
C ILE A 552 33.70 -12.13 0.96
N GLY A 553 34.73 -12.98 1.10
CA GLY A 553 35.22 -13.44 2.40
C GLY A 553 35.85 -12.33 3.26
N HIS A 554 36.02 -11.12 2.73
CA HIS A 554 36.46 -9.93 3.45
C HIS A 554 35.37 -8.85 3.43
N VAL A 555 35.19 -8.14 4.55
CA VAL A 555 34.18 -7.05 4.67
C VAL A 555 34.29 -6.04 3.53
N SER A 556 35.50 -5.65 3.14
CA SER A 556 35.70 -4.70 2.03
C SER A 556 35.23 -5.25 0.68
N GLY A 557 35.48 -6.53 0.37
CA GLY A 557 35.03 -7.13 -0.88
C GLY A 557 33.53 -7.41 -0.89
N LEU A 558 32.95 -7.74 0.27
CA LEU A 558 31.50 -7.87 0.43
C LEU A 558 30.80 -6.53 0.16
N THR A 559 31.28 -5.42 0.74
CA THR A 559 30.73 -4.07 0.50
C THR A 559 30.86 -3.66 -0.96
N GLU A 560 32.01 -3.92 -1.60
CA GLU A 560 32.21 -3.60 -3.02
C GLU A 560 31.30 -4.42 -3.94
N CYS A 561 31.12 -5.71 -3.67
CA CYS A 561 30.18 -6.56 -4.41
C CYS A 561 28.73 -6.08 -4.21
N PHE A 562 28.32 -5.83 -2.95
CA PHE A 562 26.97 -5.36 -2.63
C PHE A 562 26.63 -4.04 -3.32
N GLU A 563 27.54 -3.07 -3.31
CA GLU A 563 27.32 -1.77 -3.96
C GLU A 563 27.12 -1.88 -5.48
N MET A 564 27.78 -2.85 -6.13
CA MET A 564 27.58 -3.09 -7.56
C MET A 564 26.29 -3.87 -7.84
N CYS A 565 25.86 -4.72 -6.91
CA CYS A 565 24.70 -5.59 -7.06
C CYS A 565 23.37 -4.99 -6.60
N LYS A 566 23.37 -3.94 -5.75
CA LYS A 566 22.18 -3.46 -5.03
C LYS A 566 20.95 -3.18 -5.89
N SER A 567 21.12 -2.66 -7.11
CA SER A 567 20.00 -2.35 -8.01
C SER A 567 19.44 -3.57 -8.74
N HIS A 568 20.10 -4.73 -8.64
CA HIS A 568 19.75 -5.97 -9.35
C HIS A 568 19.70 -7.16 -8.37
N LEU A 569 19.60 -6.92 -7.06
CA LEU A 569 19.38 -7.99 -6.07
C LEU A 569 18.01 -8.66 -6.23
N CYS A 570 17.02 -7.93 -6.76
CA CYS A 570 15.72 -8.49 -7.12
C CYS A 570 15.83 -9.64 -8.12
N CYS A 571 16.87 -9.70 -8.97
CA CYS A 571 17.05 -10.80 -9.92
C CYS A 571 17.22 -12.18 -9.27
N PHE A 572 17.51 -12.21 -7.96
CA PHE A 572 17.87 -13.42 -7.22
C PHE A 572 16.96 -13.65 -6.01
N ALA A 573 15.91 -12.83 -5.82
CA ALA A 573 14.96 -13.01 -4.73
C ALA A 573 14.23 -14.36 -4.86
N HIS A 574 14.01 -15.03 -3.73
CA HIS A 574 13.35 -16.35 -3.70
C HIS A 574 11.81 -16.24 -3.83
N HIS A 575 11.24 -15.11 -3.42
CA HIS A 575 9.82 -14.84 -3.56
C HIS A 575 9.52 -14.20 -4.91
N MET A 576 8.49 -14.70 -5.61
CA MET A 576 8.20 -14.32 -7.00
C MET A 576 7.71 -12.86 -7.15
N ASP A 577 7.19 -12.27 -6.08
CA ASP A 577 6.77 -10.86 -5.99
C ASP A 577 7.95 -9.89 -5.82
N GLU A 578 9.10 -10.37 -5.37
CA GLU A 578 10.35 -9.59 -5.27
C GLU A 578 11.34 -9.93 -6.38
N ASN A 579 11.06 -10.98 -7.17
CA ASN A 579 11.93 -11.43 -8.25
C ASN A 579 11.67 -10.69 -9.56
N CYS A 580 12.61 -9.85 -9.97
CA CYS A 580 12.49 -9.05 -11.20
C CYS A 580 13.03 -9.75 -12.46
N TYR A 581 13.41 -11.03 -12.38
CA TYR A 581 13.99 -11.78 -13.50
C TYR A 581 13.03 -11.89 -14.69
N ASP A 582 11.74 -12.08 -14.44
CA ASP A 582 10.74 -12.21 -15.51
C ASP A 582 10.54 -10.89 -16.27
N ASP A 583 10.66 -9.75 -15.58
CA ASP A 583 10.58 -8.42 -16.16
C ASP A 583 11.89 -8.02 -16.89
N HIS A 584 13.04 -8.45 -16.36
CA HIS A 584 14.37 -7.99 -16.77
C HIS A 584 15.40 -9.12 -17.04
N PRO A 585 15.08 -10.17 -17.84
CA PRO A 585 15.89 -11.40 -17.89
C PRO A 585 17.32 -11.18 -18.41
N ARG A 586 17.51 -10.28 -19.38
CA ARG A 586 18.84 -9.95 -19.91
C ARG A 586 19.70 -9.19 -18.92
N GLU A 587 19.10 -8.26 -18.19
CA GLU A 587 19.81 -7.46 -17.20
C GLU A 587 20.15 -8.33 -15.98
N CYS A 588 19.30 -9.29 -15.65
CA CYS A 588 19.58 -10.27 -14.60
C CYS A 588 20.67 -11.28 -14.98
N ASP A 589 20.71 -11.76 -16.22
CA ASP A 589 21.79 -12.64 -16.71
C ASP A 589 23.17 -11.97 -16.61
N ASP A 590 23.24 -10.69 -16.96
CA ASP A 590 24.44 -9.84 -16.88
C ASP A 590 24.94 -9.68 -15.42
N TYR A 591 24.07 -9.87 -14.43
CA TYR A 591 24.34 -9.71 -13.00
C TYR A 591 24.49 -11.04 -12.25
N MET A 592 24.57 -12.18 -12.95
CA MET A 592 24.57 -13.52 -12.33
C MET A 592 25.64 -13.72 -11.23
N HIS A 593 26.76 -12.99 -11.26
CA HIS A 593 27.78 -13.03 -10.20
C HIS A 593 27.30 -12.50 -8.83
N CYS A 594 26.25 -11.68 -8.81
CA CYS A 594 25.58 -11.19 -7.61
C CYS A 594 24.82 -12.28 -6.85
N ASN A 595 24.51 -13.41 -7.49
CA ASN A 595 23.93 -14.58 -6.82
C ASN A 595 24.83 -15.11 -5.68
N THR A 596 26.13 -14.76 -5.70
CA THR A 596 27.04 -15.10 -4.61
C THR A 596 26.68 -14.38 -3.30
N LEU A 597 25.87 -13.32 -3.33
CA LEU A 597 25.36 -12.63 -2.13
C LEU A 597 24.13 -13.28 -1.50
N ILE A 598 23.41 -14.13 -2.25
CA ILE A 598 22.17 -14.78 -1.81
C ILE A 598 22.46 -16.23 -1.42
N ASP A 599 21.92 -16.67 -0.28
CA ASP A 599 22.08 -18.05 0.18
C ASP A 599 21.06 -18.97 -0.50
N PRO A 600 21.48 -20.05 -1.20
CA PRO A 600 20.55 -21.11 -1.58
C PRO A 600 20.18 -21.94 -0.35
N CYS A 601 19.46 -21.34 0.60
CA CYS A 601 18.81 -22.06 1.69
C CYS A 601 17.48 -22.61 1.19
N ASP A 602 17.53 -23.69 0.41
CA ASP A 602 16.62 -24.84 0.46
C ASP A 602 16.92 -25.77 -0.73
N PRO A 603 17.58 -26.94 -0.51
CA PRO A 603 17.55 -27.98 -1.53
C PRO A 603 16.11 -28.53 -1.61
N PRO A 604 15.55 -28.74 -2.81
CA PRO A 604 14.26 -29.43 -2.93
C PRO A 604 14.37 -30.82 -2.31
N GLU A 605 13.59 -31.08 -1.26
CA GLU A 605 13.38 -32.41 -0.70
C GLU A 605 12.70 -33.29 -1.75
N ASP A 606 13.48 -33.97 -2.60
CA ASP A 606 13.18 -35.31 -3.14
C ASP A 606 14.25 -35.82 -4.11
N ASN A 607 15.32 -36.45 -3.60
CA ASN A 607 15.95 -37.59 -4.30
C ASN A 607 16.92 -38.40 -3.40
N PRO A 608 16.72 -39.71 -3.17
CA PRO A 608 17.69 -40.52 -2.47
C PRO A 608 18.75 -41.11 -3.42
N ALA A 609 20.01 -40.98 -2.98
CA ALA A 609 21.19 -41.80 -3.29
C ALA A 609 22.16 -41.32 -4.38
N ILE A 610 23.23 -40.63 -3.95
CA ILE A 610 24.61 -40.90 -4.40
C ILE A 610 25.57 -40.80 -3.20
N GLN A 611 26.22 -41.92 -2.85
CA GLN A 611 27.30 -41.97 -1.86
C GLN A 611 28.63 -41.58 -2.50
N GLN A 612 29.44 -40.71 -1.86
CA GLN A 612 30.90 -40.75 -1.88
C GLN A 612 31.54 -39.80 -0.81
N PRO A 613 32.86 -39.90 -0.49
CA PRO A 613 33.33 -40.42 0.79
C PRO A 613 33.96 -39.39 1.73
N ALA A 614 34.05 -39.78 3.00
CA ALA A 614 34.64 -39.07 4.14
C ALA A 614 35.96 -38.34 3.84
N THR A 615 35.96 -37.02 4.04
CA THR A 615 37.15 -36.18 4.16
C THR A 615 37.44 -35.84 5.62
N ARG A 616 38.73 -35.77 5.92
CA ARG A 616 39.35 -35.67 7.24
C ARG A 616 39.17 -34.27 7.84
N THR A 617 38.82 -34.22 9.12
CA THR A 617 38.93 -33.02 9.96
C THR A 617 40.39 -32.55 10.06
N PRO A 618 40.70 -31.25 9.83
CA PRO A 618 42.00 -30.67 10.14
C PRO A 618 42.13 -30.38 11.65
N PRO A 619 43.36 -30.23 12.17
CA PRO A 619 43.60 -30.03 13.59
C PRO A 619 43.22 -28.62 14.03
N VAL A 620 42.41 -28.53 15.09
CA VAL A 620 42.07 -27.29 15.80
C VAL A 620 43.35 -26.61 16.28
N VAL A 621 43.67 -25.45 15.70
CA VAL A 621 44.70 -24.54 16.20
C VAL A 621 44.04 -23.69 17.28
N ALA A 622 44.63 -23.67 18.48
CA ALA A 622 44.15 -22.85 19.58
C ALA A 622 44.27 -21.35 19.20
N HIS A 623 43.12 -20.69 19.00
CA HIS A 623 43.05 -19.25 18.83
C HIS A 623 43.27 -18.56 20.20
N PRO A 624 43.90 -17.36 20.21
CA PRO A 624 44.00 -16.54 21.42
C PRO A 624 42.59 -16.27 21.96
N SER A 625 42.43 -16.39 23.28
CA SER A 625 41.18 -16.09 23.97
C SER A 625 40.72 -14.68 23.62
N GLY A 626 39.61 -14.57 22.88
CA GLY A 626 38.94 -13.31 22.56
C GLY A 626 38.34 -12.64 23.79
N PRO A 627 37.70 -11.46 23.62
CA PRO A 627 37.08 -10.73 24.71
C PRO A 627 35.97 -11.55 25.38
N THR A 628 35.76 -11.35 26.68
CA THR A 628 34.61 -11.93 27.38
C THR A 628 33.31 -11.22 27.00
N GLN A 629 32.17 -11.86 27.20
CA GLN A 629 30.86 -11.23 26.97
C GLN A 629 30.69 -9.94 27.78
N GLU A 630 31.22 -9.88 29.01
CA GLU A 630 31.20 -8.66 29.83
C GLU A 630 32.07 -7.54 29.24
N GLU A 631 33.19 -7.88 28.60
CA GLU A 631 34.05 -6.88 27.93
C GLU A 631 33.36 -6.31 26.68
N VAL A 632 32.63 -7.14 25.93
CA VAL A 632 31.84 -6.70 24.76
C VAL A 632 30.66 -5.83 25.20
N TYR A 633 29.91 -6.25 26.22
CA TYR A 633 28.78 -5.47 26.75
C TYR A 633 29.24 -4.12 27.31
N ALA A 634 30.34 -4.08 28.05
CA ALA A 634 30.88 -2.83 28.60
C ALA A 634 31.39 -1.86 27.50
N ALA A 635 31.80 -2.37 26.34
CA ALA A 635 32.21 -1.54 25.21
C ALA A 635 31.01 -1.06 24.37
N CYS A 636 29.93 -1.85 24.31
CA CYS A 636 28.83 -1.66 23.35
C CYS A 636 27.46 -1.36 23.96
N ALA A 637 27.37 -1.15 25.27
CA ALA A 637 26.12 -0.73 25.90
C ALA A 637 25.64 0.61 25.31
N LEU A 638 24.33 0.74 25.07
CA LEU A 638 23.74 1.84 24.31
C LEU A 638 24.01 3.23 24.92
N ASN A 639 24.14 3.30 26.25
CA ASN A 639 24.56 4.51 26.95
C ASN A 639 26.04 4.86 26.73
N VAL A 640 26.92 3.86 26.52
CA VAL A 640 28.35 4.05 26.29
C VAL A 640 28.63 4.45 24.83
N VAL A 641 27.98 3.80 23.87
CA VAL A 641 28.20 4.07 22.43
C VAL A 641 27.75 5.48 22.04
N ASN A 642 26.78 6.05 22.76
CA ASN A 642 26.26 7.40 22.54
C ASN A 642 27.04 8.51 23.28
N GLU A 643 27.98 8.17 24.16
CA GLU A 643 28.73 9.14 24.96
C GLU A 643 29.90 9.78 24.18
N SER A 644 30.59 9.04 23.29
CA SER A 644 31.70 9.56 22.49
C SER A 644 32.05 8.75 21.23
N GLU A 645 32.65 9.42 20.23
CA GLU A 645 33.18 8.80 18.99
C GLU A 645 34.28 7.76 19.28
N GLU A 646 35.07 7.95 20.34
CA GLU A 646 36.11 7.01 20.78
C GLU A 646 35.51 5.70 21.32
N GLU A 647 34.37 5.77 22.00
CA GLU A 647 33.64 4.59 22.51
C GLU A 647 32.92 3.85 21.39
N PHE A 648 32.35 4.58 20.43
CA PHE A 648 31.81 3.99 19.20
C PHE A 648 32.88 3.21 18.41
N GLU A 649 34.05 3.81 18.16
CA GLU A 649 35.15 3.14 17.45
C GLU A 649 35.63 1.88 18.19
N LYS A 650 35.64 1.92 19.52
CA LYS A 650 36.03 0.78 20.36
C LYS A 650 35.00 -0.36 20.28
N CYS A 651 33.71 -0.04 20.32
CA CYS A 651 32.65 -1.03 20.12
C CYS A 651 32.72 -1.63 18.71
N HIS A 652 32.79 -0.78 17.68
CA HIS A 652 32.89 -1.20 16.29
C HIS A 652 34.11 -2.11 16.04
N ALA A 653 35.27 -1.79 16.61
CA ALA A 653 36.48 -2.62 16.49
C ALA A 653 36.37 -3.98 17.19
N MET A 654 35.58 -4.09 18.27
CA MET A 654 35.30 -5.38 18.91
C MET A 654 34.28 -6.21 18.14
N CYS A 655 33.30 -5.54 17.52
CA CYS A 655 32.16 -6.16 16.87
C CYS A 655 32.36 -6.48 15.39
N SER A 656 33.33 -5.86 14.70
CA SER A 656 33.47 -5.93 13.23
C SER A 656 33.48 -7.35 12.67
N ASP A 657 34.08 -8.29 13.39
CA ASP A 657 34.21 -9.69 12.96
C ASP A 657 32.98 -10.55 13.30
N HIS A 658 32.03 -10.02 14.08
CA HIS A 658 30.84 -10.71 14.62
C HIS A 658 29.52 -9.98 14.33
N LEU A 659 29.53 -8.86 13.60
CA LEU A 659 28.30 -8.20 13.12
C LEU A 659 27.47 -9.11 12.22
N CYS A 660 28.14 -10.05 11.53
CA CYS A 660 27.51 -11.13 10.76
C CYS A 660 26.56 -12.01 11.60
N CYS A 661 26.66 -12.03 12.93
CA CYS A 661 25.73 -12.78 13.78
C CYS A 661 24.32 -12.16 13.84
N TYR A 662 24.17 -10.90 13.39
CA TYR A 662 22.91 -10.13 13.47
C TYR A 662 22.39 -9.71 12.09
N ALA A 663 22.95 -10.27 11.01
CA ALA A 663 22.37 -10.11 9.69
C ALA A 663 21.00 -10.84 9.63
N PRO A 664 19.99 -10.31 8.92
CA PRO A 664 18.69 -10.96 8.77
C PRO A 664 18.82 -12.40 8.26
N SER A 665 17.88 -13.27 8.66
CA SER A 665 17.79 -14.62 8.09
C SER A 665 17.69 -14.56 6.57
N GLY A 666 18.50 -15.35 5.84
CA GLY A 666 18.48 -15.43 4.38
C GLY A 666 19.62 -14.74 3.62
N VAL A 667 20.48 -13.96 4.29
CA VAL A 667 21.73 -13.45 3.69
C VAL A 667 22.92 -14.35 4.05
N LYS A 668 23.79 -14.65 3.06
CA LYS A 668 25.04 -15.42 3.22
C LYS A 668 26.02 -14.84 4.25
N SER A 669 25.83 -13.59 4.62
CA SER A 669 26.60 -12.91 5.66
C SER A 669 26.14 -13.26 7.06
N ASN A 670 25.13 -14.12 7.26
CA ASN A 670 24.90 -14.69 8.59
C ASN A 670 26.04 -15.67 8.91
N CYS A 671 26.78 -15.43 9.99
CA CYS A 671 27.89 -16.30 10.38
C CYS A 671 27.53 -17.22 11.55
N MET A 672 26.24 -17.29 11.92
CA MET A 672 25.77 -18.08 13.05
C MET A 672 26.06 -19.57 12.84
N ASP A 673 25.92 -20.07 11.61
CA ASP A 673 26.23 -21.47 11.26
C ASP A 673 27.72 -21.80 11.25
N THR A 674 28.59 -20.82 10.94
CA THR A 674 30.03 -21.03 10.82
C THR A 674 30.79 -20.78 12.12
N ARG A 675 30.34 -19.83 12.95
CA ARG A 675 30.95 -19.48 14.24
C ARG A 675 30.29 -20.20 15.42
N GLY A 676 29.04 -20.64 15.26
CA GLY A 676 28.25 -21.27 16.29
C GLY A 676 27.54 -20.26 17.19
N GLU A 677 26.36 -20.67 17.67
CA GLU A 677 25.47 -19.87 18.51
C GLU A 677 26.15 -19.36 19.78
N ASP A 678 26.96 -20.19 20.44
CA ASP A 678 27.71 -19.81 21.65
C ASP A 678 28.71 -18.66 21.43
N ASP A 679 29.27 -18.55 20.22
CA ASP A 679 30.21 -17.49 19.88
C ASP A 679 29.46 -16.20 19.53
N CYS A 680 28.40 -16.31 18.72
CA CYS A 680 27.52 -15.19 18.42
C CYS A 680 26.84 -14.62 19.67
N PHE A 681 26.44 -15.46 20.63
CA PHE A 681 25.79 -14.99 21.86
C PHE A 681 26.67 -14.08 22.71
N LYS A 682 28.00 -14.29 22.71
CA LYS A 682 28.95 -13.43 23.45
C LYS A 682 28.98 -12.00 22.93
N TYR A 683 28.54 -11.78 21.69
CA TYR A 683 28.60 -10.50 21.00
C TYR A 683 27.23 -9.81 20.90
N ASN A 684 26.21 -10.21 21.68
CA ASN A 684 24.84 -9.68 21.54
C ASN A 684 24.75 -8.14 21.62
N ALA A 685 25.58 -7.49 22.43
CA ALA A 685 25.61 -6.04 22.55
C ALA A 685 26.04 -5.33 21.24
N CYS A 686 26.63 -6.05 20.28
CA CYS A 686 26.97 -5.53 18.97
C CYS A 686 25.75 -5.24 18.10
N SER A 687 24.55 -5.76 18.44
CA SER A 687 23.31 -5.41 17.72
C SER A 687 22.98 -3.92 17.82
N ASN A 688 23.43 -3.25 18.89
CA ASN A 688 23.26 -1.80 19.09
C ASN A 688 23.93 -0.96 17.99
N LEU A 689 24.88 -1.52 17.23
CA LEU A 689 25.49 -0.86 16.07
C LEU A 689 24.62 -0.92 14.80
N MET A 690 23.53 -1.69 14.82
CA MET A 690 22.65 -1.94 13.67
C MET A 690 21.28 -1.27 13.78
N GLU A 691 20.91 -0.70 14.94
CA GLU A 691 19.55 -0.20 15.24
C GLU A 691 19.18 1.17 14.60
N ASP A 692 19.98 1.71 13.69
CA ASP A 692 19.64 2.97 12.97
C ASP A 692 18.79 2.76 11.69
N PHE A 693 18.30 1.55 11.42
CA PHE A 693 17.39 1.28 10.30
C PHE A 693 15.96 1.02 10.80
N ASP A 694 15.15 2.09 10.80
CA ASP A 694 13.69 2.18 10.90
C ASP A 694 12.91 1.24 11.85
N ASN A 695 12.18 1.87 12.79
CA ASN A 695 11.24 1.29 13.75
C ASN A 695 10.31 0.21 13.16
N ASN A 696 10.53 -1.06 13.53
CA ASN A 696 9.52 -2.12 13.47
C ASN A 696 9.77 -3.17 14.58
N PRO A 697 8.82 -3.44 15.50
CA PRO A 697 9.02 -4.42 16.55
C PRO A 697 8.58 -5.81 16.07
N TYR A 698 9.55 -6.67 15.76
CA TYR A 698 9.32 -8.13 15.70
C TYR A 698 9.93 -8.80 16.93
N GLU A 699 9.09 -9.49 17.70
CA GLU A 699 9.50 -10.31 18.84
C GLU A 699 10.34 -11.52 18.41
N MET A 700 11.51 -11.67 19.02
CA MET A 700 12.30 -12.91 19.05
C MET A 700 11.92 -13.79 20.27
N PRO A 701 12.31 -15.09 20.31
CA PRO A 701 11.69 -16.09 21.17
C PRO A 701 11.95 -15.87 22.66
N LYS A 702 10.91 -16.09 23.46
CA LYS A 702 10.88 -16.01 24.93
C LYS A 702 12.06 -16.75 25.58
N SER A 703 12.94 -15.98 26.21
CA SER A 703 13.99 -16.47 27.12
C SER A 703 13.40 -16.89 28.47
N GLN A 704 14.17 -17.67 29.24
CA GLN A 704 13.82 -18.07 30.61
C GLN A 704 13.71 -16.85 31.55
N PRO A 705 12.83 -16.89 32.58
CA PRO A 705 12.57 -15.74 33.44
C PRO A 705 13.86 -15.26 34.16
N PRO A 706 14.04 -13.94 34.33
CA PRO A 706 15.18 -13.38 35.04
C PRO A 706 15.23 -13.89 36.49
N ASP A 707 16.45 -14.16 36.95
CA ASP A 707 16.72 -14.70 38.29
C ASP A 707 16.11 -13.81 39.38
N THR A 708 15.43 -14.44 40.33
CA THR A 708 14.80 -13.81 41.50
C THR A 708 15.76 -12.97 42.34
N ASP A 709 17.06 -13.23 42.21
CA ASP A 709 18.13 -12.49 42.90
C ASP A 709 18.36 -11.09 42.33
N SER A 710 17.99 -10.82 41.07
CA SER A 710 18.21 -9.51 40.43
C SER A 710 17.29 -8.41 40.96
N ILE A 711 16.01 -8.71 41.21
CA ILE A 711 15.05 -7.73 41.77
C ILE A 711 15.45 -7.36 43.19
N ALA A 712 15.93 -8.31 43.99
CA ALA A 712 16.33 -8.04 45.37
C ALA A 712 17.56 -7.11 45.49
N VAL A 713 18.46 -7.16 44.51
CA VAL A 713 19.63 -6.28 44.46
C VAL A 713 19.24 -4.90 43.92
N LEU A 714 18.51 -4.86 42.81
CA LEU A 714 18.11 -3.61 42.13
C LEU A 714 17.10 -2.80 42.96
N CYS A 715 16.21 -3.46 43.70
CA CYS A 715 15.22 -2.79 44.54
C CYS A 715 15.63 -2.70 46.02
N SER A 716 16.90 -2.89 46.33
CA SER A 716 17.41 -2.66 47.68
C SER A 716 17.49 -1.16 48.00
N ASP A 717 17.26 -0.79 49.27
CA ASP A 717 17.31 0.60 49.73
C ASP A 717 18.65 1.29 49.39
N ASP A 718 19.76 0.55 49.50
CA ASP A 718 21.10 1.04 49.19
C ASP A 718 21.27 1.35 47.70
N PHE A 719 20.68 0.51 46.81
CA PHE A 719 20.76 0.69 45.37
C PHE A 719 19.86 1.85 44.90
N ILE A 720 18.63 1.93 45.42
CA ILE A 720 17.71 3.05 45.16
C ILE A 720 18.33 4.39 45.61
N GLN A 721 18.96 4.43 46.79
CA GLN A 721 19.66 5.63 47.27
C GLN A 721 20.87 6.03 46.42
N SER A 722 21.38 5.15 45.56
CA SER A 722 22.52 5.38 44.67
C SER A 722 22.15 5.79 43.24
N ASN A 723 20.92 6.29 43.01
CA ASN A 723 20.28 6.57 41.72
C ASN A 723 19.77 5.34 40.93
N GLY A 724 19.67 4.17 41.56
CA GLY A 724 19.12 2.96 40.94
C GLY A 724 17.59 2.88 40.88
N GLU A 725 16.87 3.98 41.13
CA GLU A 725 15.39 4.00 41.17
C GLU A 725 14.76 3.62 39.82
N GLY A 726 15.34 4.10 38.71
CA GLY A 726 14.83 3.80 37.36
C GLY A 726 14.93 2.32 36.98
N ASP A 727 16.02 1.66 37.38
CA ASP A 727 16.25 0.24 37.11
C ASP A 727 15.30 -0.64 37.92
N CYS A 728 15.06 -0.29 39.19
CA CYS A 728 14.04 -0.96 40.00
C CYS A 728 12.63 -0.72 39.43
N GLU A 729 12.30 0.50 39.00
CA GLU A 729 11.00 0.82 38.41
C GLU A 729 10.75 0.02 37.13
N MET A 730 11.73 -0.05 36.23
CA MET A 730 11.62 -0.79 34.97
C MET A 730 11.33 -2.29 35.22
N MET A 731 12.02 -2.91 36.18
CA MET A 731 11.80 -4.31 36.55
C MET A 731 10.45 -4.54 37.24
N CYS A 732 9.94 -3.56 37.98
CA CYS A 732 8.68 -3.66 38.70
C CYS A 732 7.44 -3.42 37.82
N VAL A 733 7.58 -2.71 36.69
CA VAL A 733 6.51 -2.49 35.69
C VAL A 733 6.10 -3.81 35.04
N GLU A 734 7.04 -4.69 34.70
CA GLU A 734 6.71 -6.00 34.13
C GLU A 734 5.84 -6.86 35.05
N LYS A 735 5.83 -6.56 36.37
CA LYS A 735 5.08 -7.29 37.38
C LYS A 735 3.77 -6.59 37.79
N GLU A 736 3.32 -5.58 37.05
CA GLU A 736 2.18 -4.73 37.44
C GLU A 736 0.89 -5.52 37.75
N CYS A 737 0.64 -6.61 37.03
CA CYS A 737 -0.56 -7.43 37.27
C CYS A 737 -0.56 -8.19 38.60
N CYS A 738 0.57 -8.25 39.33
CA CYS A 738 0.64 -8.80 40.68
C CYS A 738 0.07 -7.85 41.75
N TYR A 739 -0.11 -6.56 41.47
CA TYR A 739 -0.64 -5.56 42.42
C TYR A 739 -2.15 -5.30 42.25
N LEU A 740 -2.81 -5.89 41.23
CA LEU A 740 -4.22 -5.67 40.96
C LEU A 740 -5.11 -6.42 41.97
N HIS A 741 -6.06 -5.71 42.57
CA HIS A 741 -6.95 -6.26 43.61
C HIS A 741 -8.21 -6.97 43.07
N GLU A 742 -8.41 -7.04 41.75
CA GLU A 742 -9.63 -7.56 41.11
C GLU A 742 -9.34 -8.72 40.13
N ALA A 743 -10.38 -9.19 39.41
CA ALA A 743 -10.24 -10.25 38.40
C ALA A 743 -9.25 -9.81 37.32
N GLY A 744 -8.20 -10.61 37.09
CA GLY A 744 -7.04 -10.23 36.28
C GLY A 744 -5.73 -10.11 37.07
N ASN A 745 -5.74 -10.36 38.39
CA ASN A 745 -4.49 -10.48 39.13
C ASN A 745 -3.70 -11.72 38.69
N CYS A 746 -2.40 -11.53 38.46
CA CYS A 746 -1.51 -12.62 38.10
C CYS A 746 -1.14 -13.51 39.30
N GLN A 747 -1.51 -13.11 40.52
CA GLN A 747 -1.18 -13.86 41.72
C GLN A 747 -2.00 -15.16 41.85
N VAL A 748 -3.19 -15.22 41.25
CA VAL A 748 -4.01 -16.44 41.19
C VAL A 748 -3.52 -17.38 40.09
N THR A 749 -3.05 -16.84 38.96
CA THR A 749 -2.61 -17.62 37.78
C THR A 749 -1.16 -18.07 37.87
N ASP A 750 -0.26 -17.24 38.39
CA ASP A 750 1.17 -17.56 38.58
C ASP A 750 1.75 -16.95 39.88
N PRO A 751 1.52 -17.61 41.04
CA PRO A 751 1.99 -17.13 42.34
C PRO A 751 3.52 -17.19 42.52
N GLU A 752 4.24 -18.00 41.74
CA GLU A 752 5.72 -18.04 41.77
C GLU A 752 6.30 -16.85 41.00
N TRP A 753 5.70 -16.46 39.88
CA TRP A 753 6.10 -15.25 39.16
C TRP A 753 5.83 -13.97 39.95
N CYS A 754 4.78 -13.93 40.79
CA CYS A 754 4.50 -12.81 41.71
C CYS A 754 5.30 -12.83 43.02
N LYS A 755 6.29 -13.71 43.18
CA LYS A 755 7.14 -13.79 44.36
C LYS A 755 8.15 -12.63 44.36
N ASN A 756 8.52 -12.13 45.54
CA ASN A 756 9.42 -10.97 45.75
C ASN A 756 8.86 -9.61 45.31
N ILE A 757 7.59 -9.54 44.91
CA ILE A 757 6.88 -8.30 44.59
C ILE A 757 6.88 -7.28 45.74
N GLU A 758 7.03 -7.76 46.98
CA GLU A 758 7.13 -6.93 48.17
C GLU A 758 8.32 -5.96 48.14
N LEU A 759 9.36 -6.27 47.35
CA LEU A 759 10.54 -5.42 47.17
C LEU A 759 10.25 -4.22 46.25
N CYS A 760 9.24 -4.33 45.38
CA CYS A 760 8.77 -3.24 44.52
C CYS A 760 7.88 -2.23 45.25
N LEU A 761 7.34 -2.57 46.42
CA LEU A 761 6.48 -1.68 47.20
C LEU A 761 7.24 -0.45 47.73
N ASN A 762 8.55 -0.56 47.93
CA ASN A 762 9.39 0.56 48.39
C ASN A 762 9.42 1.73 47.40
N VAL A 763 9.38 1.47 46.09
CA VAL A 763 9.34 2.53 45.05
C VAL A 763 8.00 3.27 45.06
N TYR A 764 6.90 2.54 45.27
CA TYR A 764 5.55 3.13 45.31
C TYR A 764 5.29 3.93 46.59
N ASP A 765 5.84 3.53 47.74
CA ASP A 765 5.71 4.29 49.00
C ASP A 765 6.47 5.63 48.94
N ILE A 766 7.68 5.66 48.35
CA ILE A 766 8.47 6.90 48.17
C ILE A 766 7.69 7.93 47.31
N LYS A 767 7.03 7.49 46.23
CA LYS A 767 6.23 8.38 45.36
C LYS A 767 4.97 8.93 46.05
N ASN A 768 4.43 8.22 47.03
CA ASN A 768 3.23 8.63 47.77
C ASN A 768 3.54 9.59 48.94
N GLU A 769 4.69 9.46 49.61
CA GLU A 769 5.14 10.42 50.63
C GLU A 769 5.53 11.79 50.02
N VAL A 770 6.20 11.79 48.86
CA VAL A 770 6.59 13.04 48.16
C VAL A 770 5.38 13.82 47.62
N LYS A 771 4.30 13.11 47.25
CA LYS A 771 3.02 13.74 46.84
C LYS A 771 2.23 14.31 48.03
N THR A 772 2.31 13.70 49.21
CA THR A 772 1.58 14.18 50.40
C THR A 772 2.24 15.42 51.00
N ASP A 773 3.57 15.54 51.01
CA ASP A 773 4.27 16.71 51.54
C ASP A 773 4.09 17.98 50.68
N LYS A 774 3.95 17.84 49.35
CA LYS A 774 3.58 18.97 48.48
C LYS A 774 2.14 19.43 48.67
N LEU A 775 1.22 18.53 49.05
CA LEU A 775 -0.18 18.88 49.33
C LEU A 775 -0.36 19.55 50.70
N VAL A 776 0.40 19.11 51.70
CA VAL A 776 0.35 19.66 53.07
C VAL A 776 0.91 21.08 53.14
N MET A 777 1.94 21.42 52.34
CA MET A 777 2.46 22.79 52.25
C MET A 777 1.53 23.76 51.51
N GLY A 778 0.66 23.29 50.61
CA GLY A 778 -0.32 24.13 49.91
C GLY A 778 -1.52 24.55 50.76
N CYS A 779 -1.92 23.74 51.75
CA CYS A 779 -3.10 24.02 52.59
C CYS A 779 -2.81 24.84 53.86
N GLN A 780 -1.56 25.19 54.16
CA GLN A 780 -1.20 26.00 55.33
C GLN A 780 -1.13 27.52 55.07
N ALA A 781 -1.25 27.96 53.82
CA ALA A 781 -1.25 29.37 53.47
C ALA A 781 -2.66 29.87 53.10
N GLU A 782 -3.34 30.42 54.11
CA GLU A 782 -4.59 31.19 54.05
C GLU A 782 -5.87 30.48 53.54
N TRP A 783 -6.92 30.57 54.36
CA TRP A 783 -8.20 29.89 54.15
C TRP A 783 -9.00 30.61 53.07
N THR A 784 -8.98 30.10 51.83
CA THR A 784 -9.93 30.46 50.79
C THR A 784 -10.79 29.27 50.37
N THR A 785 -11.93 29.58 49.77
CA THR A 785 -13.08 28.74 49.42
C THR A 785 -12.81 27.56 48.48
N ASP A 786 -11.58 27.36 48.01
CA ASP A 786 -11.25 26.39 46.95
C ASP A 786 -10.97 24.95 47.44
N CYS A 787 -10.81 24.72 48.74
CA CYS A 787 -10.69 23.34 49.25
C CYS A 787 -11.98 22.51 49.12
N ILE A 788 -13.14 23.17 48.98
CA ILE A 788 -14.44 22.49 48.90
C ILE A 788 -14.68 21.93 47.49
N SER A 789 -14.27 22.63 46.42
CA SER A 789 -14.46 22.15 45.04
C SER A 789 -13.61 20.91 44.74
N ILE A 790 -12.37 20.87 45.26
CA ILE A 790 -11.46 19.74 45.09
C ILE A 790 -11.98 18.47 45.80
N CYS A 791 -12.73 18.63 46.90
CA CYS A 791 -13.35 17.49 47.60
C CYS A 791 -14.60 16.94 46.90
N GLU A 792 -15.33 17.76 46.14
CA GLU A 792 -16.56 17.35 45.45
C GLU A 792 -16.27 16.55 44.16
N GLU A 793 -15.18 16.83 43.44
CA GLU A 793 -14.79 16.06 42.24
C GLU A 793 -14.34 14.62 42.56
N ARG A 794 -13.84 14.36 43.79
CA ARG A 794 -13.23 13.05 44.16
C ARG A 794 -14.05 12.18 45.12
N LYS A 795 -15.36 12.45 45.29
CA LYS A 795 -16.30 11.64 46.10
C LYS A 795 -15.80 11.26 47.51
N CYS A 796 -15.12 12.16 48.23
CA CYS A 796 -14.70 11.89 49.61
C CYS A 796 -15.85 12.13 50.61
N CYS A 797 -16.13 11.16 51.49
CA CYS A 797 -17.18 11.30 52.53
C CYS A 797 -16.66 12.05 53.77
N LEU A 798 -17.22 13.23 54.07
CA LEU A 798 -17.02 13.94 55.34
C LEU A 798 -18.05 13.47 56.39
N THR A 799 -17.60 12.99 57.55
CA THR A 799 -18.46 12.90 58.74
C THR A 799 -18.26 14.11 59.65
N ARG A 800 -19.38 14.76 59.98
CA ARG A 800 -19.41 16.03 60.72
C ARG A 800 -19.29 15.77 62.23
N GLY A 801 -18.12 16.03 62.80
CA GLY A 801 -17.87 16.02 64.25
C GLY A 801 -17.09 17.26 64.69
N ILE A 802 -17.52 17.89 65.77
CA ILE A 802 -17.04 19.19 66.26
C ILE A 802 -15.59 19.07 66.74
N GLY A 803 -14.66 19.78 66.07
CA GLY A 803 -13.45 20.29 66.72
C GLY A 803 -12.07 19.71 66.38
N SER A 804 -11.89 18.98 65.26
CA SER A 804 -10.57 18.70 64.66
C SER A 804 -10.71 17.80 63.42
N CYS A 805 -10.15 18.19 62.26
CA CYS A 805 -9.98 17.29 61.12
C CYS A 805 -8.76 16.39 61.37
N ALA A 806 -9.00 15.10 61.60
CA ALA A 806 -7.98 14.07 61.56
C ALA A 806 -8.31 13.12 60.40
N ILE A 807 -7.41 13.01 59.42
CA ILE A 807 -7.46 11.95 58.41
C ILE A 807 -7.10 10.66 59.15
N THR A 808 -8.06 9.75 59.29
CA THR A 808 -7.80 8.40 59.80
C THR A 808 -8.02 7.43 58.66
N VAL A 809 -6.93 6.93 58.08
CA VAL A 809 -6.98 5.75 57.19
C VAL A 809 -7.24 4.55 58.10
N ARG A 810 -8.41 3.92 57.96
CA ARG A 810 -8.68 2.62 58.59
C ARG A 810 -8.48 1.54 57.54
N PHE A 811 -7.51 0.67 57.77
CA PHE A 811 -7.35 -0.59 57.05
C PHE A 811 -8.46 -1.57 57.43
N PHE A 812 -9.10 -2.17 56.42
CA PHE A 812 -9.80 -3.45 56.48
C PHE A 812 -9.49 -4.23 55.21
#